data_AF-A0A7W7SK59-F1
#
_entry.id   AF-A0A7W7SK59-F1
#
_cell.length_a   1.000
_cell.length_b   1.000
_cell.length_c   1.000
_cell.angle_alpha   90.00
_cell.angle_beta   90.00
_cell.angle_gamma   90.00
#
_symmetry.space_group_name_H-M   'P 1'
#
loop_
_entity.id
_entity.type
_entity.pdbx_description
1 polymer ?
#
loop_
_entity_poly.entity_id
_entity_poly.type
_entity_poly.pdbx_seq_one_letter_code
_entity_poly.pdbx_strand_id
1 'polypeptide(L)'
;MAPTHRIVIRRRLDFLALTVSCYGLRLRTDPAPPVLERTDQQALVVLEFPPQALREQSLPPWNTGRPETALAEPSRLVFRVPDEINELAYDLPTLLGVVGFEPVLVPAAVEPGAVFPPPGPELREPTPTETALELPQRLLLSPSDHEGWSHATGPVAHDGRVELWHSRLGVRVRTEDGWRIDEYGDRLPTVRAVWARGDELPDFLADRSRSLVEPGPPSLRPEFLPGDRQGAQIVLATADWQMEGFRPEPFQAERLMLSAYGGWLSGKVVVDPPKLGPLDLEQWTHRATMGRDQYVRIVERGYLYPWGVPAAFVQVAERRPVSADGIQAAALVREEFVVVRRPLTDYAALRGLSARFDHGFPFSRIRVSTLTTPPLPPGGAAVTGVPGAFLVTCPGGAPFEFSALGTDARGQEVPLGLPAVFVRKSAAAQPGNCAPLADWWNAQTDRTRVRGFGRRIAYTPDAVGGPGGSSLETHFLSFAVERDLPPADFEQLLISETPPWLPVLSQAVVSLPSAQGLSSAPLGTPIIEPTKDFLRHGIEGVPNGIFARLPVKLPLAFAGGSAGGLALPDFGIDGLSRELGPIGNQAGLSSGRFDPKALFPSSARLLGAIGLAEIIADATGADAALRSLVLTRRQLPDALETRFSWAPGLTKDRQGVFEPGPAATFTLDGLLRAPLDGSPPSSRLDGRLTDVTLHFFGGGAGKCVSIAFEEIRFHAATGEAPSLHPVIREVTFGGPLAFVDALRQYLSFGGSGPYVELTASRITAGVLVALPSITVGVFTLKNLTLRTELQLSLTGEPTRLRFAVSERARPFLLTVSLFGGGGFLALALTTAGLELIEGSLEFGASAAIDLGVASGAVSVLAGIYFALTKLPAPATGTRTALDGFLRLHGEMSVLGLISLSLDFHLAIEYRDHGDGTYKVSGRATLHVEVSVFMFSTSVEVTCERRFGGTANDPGFTDQIGPADWDEYCDAFAPLV
;
A
#
# COMPACT_ATOMS: atom_id res chain seq x y z
N MET A 1 56.30 30.32 -20.40
CA MET A 1 57.40 31.31 -20.29
C MET A 1 57.79 31.42 -18.82
N ALA A 2 59.08 31.44 -18.48
CA ALA A 2 59.55 31.65 -17.10
C ALA A 2 59.87 33.14 -16.88
N PRO A 3 59.66 33.69 -15.66
CA PRO A 3 60.01 35.08 -15.39
C PRO A 3 61.52 35.28 -15.43
N THR A 4 61.96 36.38 -16.04
CA THR A 4 63.38 36.78 -16.12
C THR A 4 63.89 37.35 -14.79
N HIS A 5 62.99 37.93 -13.99
CA HIS A 5 63.31 38.44 -12.66
C HIS A 5 62.09 38.37 -11.73
N ARG A 6 62.31 38.18 -10.42
CA ARG A 6 61.24 38.13 -9.39
C ARG A 6 61.62 38.97 -8.18
N ILE A 7 60.66 39.76 -7.71
CA ILE A 7 60.84 40.72 -6.61
C ILE A 7 59.75 40.45 -5.56
N VAL A 8 60.12 40.30 -4.30
CA VAL A 8 59.15 40.16 -3.20
C VAL A 8 59.03 41.50 -2.49
N ILE A 9 57.84 42.10 -2.52
CA ILE A 9 57.55 43.39 -1.89
C ILE A 9 56.82 43.15 -0.59
N ARG A 10 57.36 43.71 0.51
CA ARG A 10 56.74 43.68 1.84
C ARG A 10 56.83 45.05 2.50
N ARG A 11 55.70 45.64 2.88
CA ARG A 11 55.64 46.89 3.68
C ARG A 11 54.85 46.63 4.95
N ARG A 12 55.53 46.77 6.09
CA ARG A 12 54.97 46.46 7.41
C ARG A 12 53.81 47.37 7.82
N LEU A 13 53.87 48.66 7.47
CA LEU A 13 52.96 49.68 7.99
C LEU A 13 51.50 49.43 7.62
N ASP A 14 51.26 48.92 6.42
CA ASP A 14 49.94 48.71 5.81
C ASP A 14 49.75 47.27 5.31
N PHE A 15 50.62 46.34 5.71
CA PHE A 15 50.59 44.94 5.30
C PHE A 15 50.63 44.71 3.77
N LEU A 16 51.26 45.59 2.98
CA LEU A 16 51.55 45.28 1.58
C LEU A 16 52.39 44.00 1.48
N ALA A 17 51.89 43.01 0.75
CA ALA A 17 52.60 41.77 0.45
C ALA A 17 52.23 41.31 -0.96
N LEU A 18 53.19 41.37 -1.88
CA LEU A 18 53.02 40.89 -3.25
C LEU A 18 54.37 40.44 -3.85
N THR A 19 54.31 39.60 -4.87
CA THR A 19 55.47 39.22 -5.68
C THR A 19 55.32 39.86 -7.05
N VAL A 20 56.34 40.58 -7.50
CA VAL A 20 56.42 41.11 -8.86
C VAL A 20 57.27 40.17 -9.71
N SER A 21 56.64 39.50 -10.67
CA SER A 21 57.31 38.67 -11.67
C SER A 21 57.47 39.48 -12.96
N CYS A 22 58.71 39.66 -13.41
CA CYS A 22 59.02 40.36 -14.65
C CYS A 22 59.32 39.35 -15.76
N TYR A 23 58.80 39.60 -16.96
CA TYR A 23 59.06 38.83 -18.17
C TYR A 23 59.65 39.78 -19.22
N GLY A 24 60.73 39.37 -19.89
CA GLY A 24 61.38 40.25 -20.88
C GLY A 24 62.03 41.50 -20.29
N LEU A 25 62.29 41.51 -18.97
CA LEU A 25 63.00 42.59 -18.27
C LEU A 25 64.14 42.00 -17.42
N ARG A 26 65.32 42.61 -17.46
CA ARG A 26 66.49 42.22 -16.67
C ARG A 26 66.85 43.32 -15.69
N LEU A 27 67.13 42.94 -14.43
CA LEU A 27 67.67 43.87 -13.45
C LEU A 27 69.11 44.27 -13.81
N ARG A 28 69.34 45.57 -13.97
CA ARG A 28 70.66 46.20 -14.11
C ARG A 28 70.92 47.09 -12.89
N THR A 29 72.01 46.84 -12.19
CA THR A 29 72.36 47.55 -10.94
C THR A 29 73.49 48.57 -11.09
N ASP A 30 74.10 48.66 -12.27
CA ASP A 30 75.25 49.53 -12.55
C ASP A 30 75.06 50.20 -13.94
N PRO A 31 75.10 51.55 -14.02
CA PRO A 31 75.23 52.51 -12.91
C PRO A 31 73.95 52.62 -12.05
N ALA A 32 74.12 53.01 -10.79
CA ALA A 32 73.00 53.26 -9.86
C ALA A 32 72.27 54.59 -10.20
N PRO A 33 70.94 54.70 -9.96
CA PRO A 33 70.04 53.75 -9.31
C PRO A 33 69.69 52.52 -10.18
N PRO A 34 69.33 51.37 -9.58
CA PRO A 34 69.00 50.16 -10.33
C PRO A 34 67.77 50.34 -11.22
N VAL A 35 67.77 49.67 -12.37
CA VAL A 35 66.68 49.71 -13.36
C VAL A 35 66.34 48.30 -13.86
N LEU A 36 65.10 48.11 -14.31
CA LEU A 36 64.68 46.94 -15.08
C LEU A 36 64.78 47.31 -16.56
N GLU A 37 65.81 46.79 -17.23
CA GLU A 37 66.08 47.00 -18.65
C GLU A 37 65.28 46.01 -19.51
N ARG A 38 64.63 46.51 -20.56
CA ARG A 38 63.87 45.69 -21.51
C ARG A 38 64.80 44.82 -22.34
N THR A 39 64.52 43.51 -22.36
CA THR A 39 65.24 42.51 -23.16
C THR A 39 64.37 41.85 -24.23
N ASP A 40 63.06 42.08 -24.21
CA ASP A 40 62.08 41.53 -25.15
C ASP A 40 61.02 42.60 -25.48
N GLN A 41 60.48 42.56 -26.71
CA GLN A 41 59.35 43.40 -27.10
C GLN A 41 58.07 43.00 -26.34
N GLN A 42 57.91 41.74 -25.96
CA GLN A 42 56.78 41.27 -25.14
C GLN A 42 57.07 41.37 -23.63
N ALA A 43 57.60 42.50 -23.16
CA ALA A 43 57.90 42.68 -21.76
C ALA A 43 56.62 42.84 -20.92
N LEU A 44 56.51 42.05 -19.85
CA LEU A 44 55.36 42.03 -18.94
C LEU A 44 55.78 42.21 -17.49
N VAL A 45 54.92 42.85 -16.71
CA VAL A 45 55.00 42.89 -15.25
C VAL A 45 53.77 42.21 -14.68
N VAL A 46 53.98 41.21 -13.83
CA VAL A 46 52.94 40.45 -13.16
C VAL A 46 52.98 40.76 -11.67
N LEU A 47 51.89 41.31 -11.13
CA LEU A 47 51.67 41.48 -9.70
C LEU A 47 50.94 40.25 -9.16
N GLU A 48 51.65 39.38 -8.47
CA GLU A 48 51.12 38.18 -7.82
C GLU A 48 50.74 38.51 -6.37
N PHE A 49 49.48 38.30 -6.05
CA PHE A 49 48.91 38.45 -4.72
C PHE A 49 48.92 37.11 -3.99
N PRO A 50 49.03 37.08 -2.64
CA PRO A 50 48.76 35.86 -1.89
C PRO A 50 47.33 35.36 -2.17
N PRO A 51 46.96 34.14 -1.74
CA PRO A 51 45.63 33.61 -1.93
C PRO A 51 44.52 34.60 -1.56
N GLN A 52 43.61 34.84 -2.50
CA GLN A 52 42.55 35.84 -2.35
C GLN A 52 41.26 35.26 -1.80
N ALA A 53 41.13 33.94 -1.76
CA ALA A 53 39.97 33.26 -1.19
C ALA A 53 40.36 32.08 -0.29
N LEU A 54 39.54 31.88 0.73
CA LEU A 54 39.50 30.71 1.60
C LEU A 54 38.11 30.11 1.46
N ARG A 55 38.03 28.92 0.87
CA ARG A 55 36.80 28.14 0.79
C ARG A 55 36.57 27.47 2.14
N GLU A 56 35.36 27.58 2.66
CA GLU A 56 34.91 26.90 3.87
C GLU A 56 33.77 25.95 3.50
N GLN A 57 33.76 24.76 4.10
CA GLN A 57 32.64 23.83 3.98
C GLN A 57 31.37 24.50 4.49
N SER A 58 30.30 24.39 3.72
CA SER A 58 28.98 24.83 4.16
C SER A 58 28.31 23.75 5.00
N LEU A 59 27.86 24.11 6.20
CA LEU A 59 27.28 23.19 7.18
C LEU A 59 25.75 23.26 7.13
N PRO A 60 25.03 22.14 7.24
CA PRO A 60 23.59 22.21 7.46
C PRO A 60 23.25 22.83 8.82
N PRO A 61 22.04 23.38 9.02
CA PRO A 61 21.68 24.13 10.23
C PRO A 61 21.81 23.35 11.54
N TRP A 62 21.70 22.02 11.49
CA TRP A 62 21.82 21.12 12.65
C TRP A 62 23.25 20.62 12.92
N ASN A 63 24.24 20.94 12.07
CA ASN A 63 25.61 20.49 12.27
C ASN A 63 26.43 21.54 13.03
N THR A 64 27.00 21.12 14.16
CA THR A 64 27.85 21.94 15.03
C THR A 64 29.33 21.60 14.92
N GLY A 65 29.73 20.81 13.92
CA GLY A 65 31.12 20.42 13.67
C GLY A 65 31.97 21.56 13.10
N ARG A 66 33.30 21.36 13.08
CA ARG A 66 34.25 22.30 12.46
C ARG A 66 34.22 22.14 10.94
N PRO A 67 34.07 23.23 10.17
CA PRO A 67 34.06 23.16 8.70
C PRO A 67 35.46 22.85 8.17
N GLU A 68 35.54 22.02 7.13
CA GLU A 68 36.76 21.89 6.35
C GLU A 68 37.07 23.17 5.58
N THR A 69 38.35 23.45 5.35
CA THR A 69 38.78 24.68 4.69
C THR A 69 39.85 24.40 3.63
N ALA A 70 39.80 25.14 2.52
CA ALA A 70 40.77 25.05 1.44
C ALA A 70 41.16 26.45 0.95
N LEU A 71 42.46 26.70 0.81
CA LEU A 71 42.98 27.97 0.33
C LEU A 71 42.97 28.01 -1.22
N ALA A 72 42.76 29.19 -1.80
CA ALA A 72 42.89 29.41 -3.24
C ALA A 72 44.36 29.46 -3.68
N GLU A 73 44.61 29.31 -4.99
CA GLU A 73 45.90 29.65 -5.56
C GLU A 73 46.12 31.19 -5.57
N PRO A 74 47.37 31.67 -5.76
CA PRO A 74 47.67 33.08 -5.93
C PRO A 74 46.86 33.73 -7.07
N SER A 75 46.37 34.95 -6.83
CA SER A 75 45.75 35.78 -7.87
C SER A 75 46.80 36.67 -8.53
N ARG A 76 46.59 37.05 -9.79
CA ARG A 76 47.58 37.86 -10.53
C ARG A 76 46.94 38.95 -11.37
N LEU A 77 47.62 40.09 -11.41
CA LEU A 77 47.37 41.19 -12.34
C LEU A 77 48.54 41.26 -13.31
N VAL A 78 48.28 41.28 -14.61
CA VAL A 78 49.34 41.28 -15.63
C VAL A 78 49.24 42.52 -16.49
N PHE A 79 50.37 43.19 -16.68
CA PHE A 79 50.45 44.42 -17.44
C PHE A 79 51.57 44.34 -18.47
N ARG A 80 51.29 44.84 -19.68
CA ARG A 80 52.27 44.99 -20.75
C ARG A 80 53.06 46.27 -20.53
N VAL A 81 54.38 46.18 -20.57
CA VAL A 81 55.23 47.38 -20.55
C VAL A 81 55.10 48.09 -21.90
N PRO A 82 54.74 49.39 -21.96
CA PRO A 82 54.67 50.15 -23.21
C PRO A 82 55.98 50.09 -24.01
N ASP A 83 55.89 49.92 -25.32
CA ASP A 83 57.05 49.70 -26.20
C ASP A 83 58.06 50.87 -26.18
N GLU A 84 57.59 52.07 -25.81
CA GLU A 84 58.42 53.27 -25.67
C GLU A 84 59.27 53.26 -24.40
N ILE A 85 58.95 52.40 -23.42
CA ILE A 85 59.68 52.26 -22.17
C ILE A 85 60.74 51.16 -22.31
N ASN A 86 62.00 51.58 -22.40
CA ASN A 86 63.17 50.68 -22.44
C ASN A 86 63.72 50.37 -21.04
N GLU A 87 63.50 51.24 -20.06
CA GLU A 87 64.00 51.07 -18.69
C GLU A 87 62.92 51.51 -17.69
N LEU A 88 62.65 50.69 -16.67
CA LEU A 88 61.80 51.03 -15.53
C LEU A 88 62.67 51.22 -14.29
N ALA A 89 62.42 52.26 -13.49
CA ALA A 89 63.11 52.43 -12.21
C ALA A 89 62.80 51.25 -11.27
N TYR A 90 63.82 50.70 -10.63
CA TYR A 90 63.67 49.62 -9.66
C TYR A 90 63.34 50.20 -8.27
N ASP A 91 62.17 50.81 -8.15
CA ASP A 91 61.65 51.38 -6.91
C ASP A 91 60.17 51.05 -6.68
N LEU A 92 59.72 51.21 -5.43
CA LEU A 92 58.36 50.81 -5.04
C LEU A 92 57.27 51.61 -5.77
N PRO A 93 57.35 52.95 -5.91
CA PRO A 93 56.35 53.71 -6.67
C PRO A 93 56.21 53.25 -8.12
N THR A 94 57.32 52.96 -8.81
CA THR A 94 57.31 52.50 -10.21
C THR A 94 56.72 51.10 -10.33
N LEU A 95 57.13 50.17 -9.46
CA LEU A 95 56.63 48.80 -9.48
C LEU A 95 55.14 48.69 -9.13
N LEU A 96 54.63 49.57 -8.27
CA LEU A 96 53.19 49.66 -7.98
C LEU A 96 52.43 50.42 -9.08
N GLY A 97 53.07 51.42 -9.70
CA GLY A 97 52.50 52.25 -10.76
C GLY A 97 52.21 51.53 -12.08
N VAL A 98 52.69 50.28 -12.27
CA VAL A 98 52.44 49.47 -13.47
C VAL A 98 50.95 49.20 -13.74
N VAL A 99 50.07 49.40 -12.75
CA VAL A 99 48.62 49.31 -12.94
C VAL A 99 48.06 50.33 -13.93
N GLY A 100 48.80 51.40 -14.22
CA GLY A 100 48.48 52.37 -15.26
C GLY A 100 48.76 51.86 -16.68
N PHE A 101 49.44 50.73 -16.85
CA PHE A 101 49.73 50.16 -18.16
C PHE A 101 48.54 49.37 -18.74
N GLU A 102 48.70 48.90 -19.97
CA GLU A 102 47.72 48.05 -20.64
C GLU A 102 47.65 46.67 -19.94
N PRO A 103 46.47 46.22 -19.49
CA PRO A 103 46.32 44.94 -18.83
C PRO A 103 46.32 43.82 -19.88
N VAL A 104 46.99 42.71 -19.56
CA VAL A 104 46.86 41.48 -20.36
C VAL A 104 45.75 40.64 -19.75
N LEU A 105 44.66 40.47 -20.49
CA LEU A 105 43.43 39.82 -20.05
C LEU A 105 43.21 38.49 -20.77
N VAL A 106 42.30 37.67 -20.23
CA VAL A 106 41.89 36.42 -20.89
C VAL A 106 41.03 36.76 -22.11
N PRO A 107 41.17 36.09 -23.28
CA PRO A 107 40.44 36.46 -24.49
C PRO A 107 38.90 36.49 -24.35
N ALA A 108 38.33 35.68 -23.45
CA ALA A 108 36.90 35.68 -23.17
C ALA A 108 36.45 36.83 -22.24
N ALA A 109 37.38 37.54 -21.59
CA ALA A 109 37.16 38.60 -20.62
C ALA A 109 36.90 39.95 -21.31
N VAL A 110 35.78 40.04 -22.03
CA VAL A 110 35.45 41.23 -22.83
C VAL A 110 34.30 42.04 -22.25
N GLU A 111 34.17 43.26 -22.74
CA GLU A 111 33.14 44.23 -22.35
C GLU A 111 31.70 43.70 -22.49
N PRO A 112 30.73 44.31 -21.78
CA PRO A 112 29.31 44.06 -22.00
C PRO A 112 28.91 44.34 -23.44
N GLY A 113 28.06 43.48 -24.02
CA GLY A 113 27.55 43.71 -25.38
C GLY A 113 28.47 43.28 -26.53
N ALA A 114 29.70 42.83 -26.27
CA ALA A 114 30.69 42.41 -27.28
C ALA A 114 30.15 41.36 -28.27
N VAL A 115 30.30 41.59 -29.58
CA VAL A 115 29.86 40.68 -30.66
C VAL A 115 31.09 40.04 -31.31
N PHE A 116 31.07 38.73 -31.50
CA PHE A 116 32.10 38.01 -32.26
C PHE A 116 31.51 37.30 -33.47
N PRO A 117 32.26 37.20 -34.59
CA PRO A 117 31.91 36.25 -35.63
C PRO A 117 32.03 34.81 -35.09
N PRO A 118 31.18 33.86 -35.52
CA PRO A 118 31.35 32.46 -35.15
C PRO A 118 32.62 31.87 -35.78
N PRO A 119 33.43 31.08 -35.04
CA PRO A 119 33.32 30.81 -33.61
C PRO A 119 33.85 31.99 -32.78
N GLY A 120 33.14 32.32 -31.70
CA GLY A 120 33.63 33.28 -30.71
C GLY A 120 34.85 32.76 -29.93
N PRO A 121 35.43 33.58 -29.02
CA PRO A 121 36.60 33.22 -28.24
C PRO A 121 36.47 31.85 -27.58
N GLU A 122 37.52 31.03 -27.71
CA GLU A 122 37.58 29.72 -27.08
C GLU A 122 37.71 29.87 -25.55
N LEU A 123 36.93 29.09 -24.82
CA LEU A 123 37.02 29.00 -23.37
C LEU A 123 38.17 28.06 -22.98
N ARG A 124 39.22 28.61 -22.36
CA ARG A 124 40.41 27.86 -21.92
C ARG A 124 40.93 28.36 -20.58
N GLU A 125 41.77 27.55 -19.93
CA GLU A 125 42.45 27.99 -18.71
C GLU A 125 43.31 29.25 -18.98
N PRO A 126 43.26 30.26 -18.08
CA PRO A 126 44.11 31.44 -18.16
C PRO A 126 45.60 31.08 -18.03
N THR A 127 46.42 31.55 -18.97
CA THR A 127 47.87 31.36 -18.94
C THR A 127 48.51 32.17 -17.80
N PRO A 128 49.73 31.81 -17.33
CA PRO A 128 50.42 32.56 -16.27
C PRO A 128 50.67 34.05 -16.58
N THR A 129 50.60 34.46 -17.85
CA THR A 129 50.81 35.82 -18.35
C THR A 129 49.51 36.58 -18.64
N GLU A 130 48.36 36.07 -18.18
CA GLU A 130 47.06 36.75 -18.25
C GLU A 130 46.53 37.07 -16.85
N THR A 131 45.81 38.18 -16.70
CA THR A 131 45.16 38.57 -15.45
C THR A 131 44.08 37.57 -15.09
N ALA A 132 44.22 36.95 -13.92
CA ALA A 132 43.23 36.02 -13.38
C ALA A 132 43.22 36.07 -11.86
N LEU A 133 42.01 36.22 -11.30
CA LEU A 133 41.75 36.36 -9.88
C LEU A 133 41.03 35.12 -9.39
N GLU A 134 41.60 34.39 -8.43
CA GLU A 134 40.89 33.26 -7.84
C GLU A 134 40.11 33.72 -6.61
N LEU A 135 38.88 34.19 -6.87
CA LEU A 135 37.98 34.75 -5.89
C LEU A 135 36.52 34.61 -6.39
N PRO A 136 35.74 33.64 -5.92
CA PRO A 136 36.03 32.65 -4.86
C PRO A 136 37.03 31.56 -5.28
N GLN A 137 37.42 30.72 -4.31
CA GLN A 137 38.34 29.61 -4.54
C GLN A 137 37.83 28.70 -5.66
N ARG A 138 38.74 28.27 -6.55
CA ARG A 138 38.50 27.52 -7.79
C ARG A 138 37.67 28.22 -8.86
N LEU A 139 37.24 29.47 -8.67
CA LEU A 139 36.61 30.27 -9.71
C LEU A 139 37.55 31.41 -10.11
N LEU A 140 38.05 31.38 -11.35
CA LEU A 140 38.93 32.42 -11.87
C LEU A 140 38.10 33.50 -12.54
N LEU A 141 38.27 34.72 -12.06
CA LEU A 141 37.67 35.93 -12.59
C LEU A 141 38.68 36.72 -13.41
N SER A 142 38.20 37.41 -14.43
CA SER A 142 39.00 38.40 -15.18
C SER A 142 38.10 39.59 -15.56
N PRO A 143 38.55 40.84 -15.34
CA PRO A 143 37.83 42.03 -15.75
C PRO A 143 37.94 42.25 -17.27
N SER A 144 37.19 43.19 -17.83
CA SER A 144 37.40 43.61 -19.23
C SER A 144 38.45 44.72 -19.34
N ASP A 145 38.76 45.11 -20.56
CA ASP A 145 39.72 46.17 -20.91
C ASP A 145 39.19 47.59 -20.59
N HIS A 146 37.90 47.72 -20.25
CA HIS A 146 37.29 48.96 -19.75
C HIS A 146 37.42 49.14 -18.24
N GLU A 147 38.01 48.18 -17.53
CA GLU A 147 38.28 48.28 -16.10
C GLU A 147 39.77 48.45 -15.83
N GLY A 148 40.09 48.97 -14.65
CA GLY A 148 41.47 49.14 -14.23
C GLY A 148 41.61 49.14 -12.71
N TRP A 149 42.86 49.09 -12.27
CA TRP A 149 43.20 48.92 -10.87
C TRP A 149 43.74 50.22 -10.28
N SER A 150 43.30 50.54 -9.07
CA SER A 150 43.72 51.72 -8.31
C SER A 150 44.17 51.32 -6.92
N HIS A 151 45.30 51.87 -6.48
CA HIS A 151 45.84 51.70 -5.13
C HIS A 151 46.83 52.80 -4.77
N ALA A 152 47.06 52.97 -3.46
CA ALA A 152 48.08 53.88 -2.97
C ALA A 152 49.49 53.29 -3.12
N THR A 153 50.44 54.10 -3.59
CA THR A 153 51.86 53.72 -3.68
C THR A 153 52.60 53.89 -2.34
N GLY A 154 52.03 54.64 -1.40
CA GLY A 154 52.49 54.82 -0.01
C GLY A 154 51.44 54.39 1.03
N PRO A 155 51.82 54.20 2.32
CA PRO A 155 50.84 53.96 3.37
C PRO A 155 49.88 55.13 3.53
N VAL A 156 48.59 54.84 3.68
CA VAL A 156 47.54 55.85 3.90
C VAL A 156 47.08 55.78 5.35
N ALA A 157 47.10 56.92 6.04
CA ALA A 157 46.75 57.02 7.45
C ALA A 157 45.51 57.90 7.66
N HIS A 158 44.60 57.41 8.48
CA HIS A 158 43.38 58.10 8.92
C HIS A 158 43.31 58.06 10.45
N ASP A 159 43.18 59.21 11.10
CA ASP A 159 43.02 59.33 12.57
C ASP A 159 44.03 58.48 13.38
N GLY A 160 45.29 58.47 12.94
CA GLY A 160 46.38 57.71 13.60
C GLY A 160 46.37 56.20 13.33
N ARG A 161 45.51 55.70 12.44
CA ARG A 161 45.48 54.30 11.99
C ARG A 161 45.90 54.22 10.53
N VAL A 162 46.76 53.27 10.20
CA VAL A 162 47.14 52.99 8.81
C VAL A 162 46.15 51.98 8.25
N GLU A 163 45.57 52.25 7.08
CA GLU A 163 44.67 51.31 6.43
C GLU A 163 45.44 50.08 5.91
N LEU A 164 44.75 48.94 5.81
CA LEU A 164 45.27 47.77 5.12
C LEU A 164 45.42 48.12 3.63
N TRP A 165 46.62 47.94 3.09
CA TRP A 165 46.88 48.15 1.66
C TRP A 165 46.01 47.21 0.82
N HIS A 166 45.43 47.77 -0.23
CA HIS A 166 44.54 47.07 -1.13
C HIS A 166 44.66 47.62 -2.56
N SER A 167 44.28 46.81 -3.54
CA SER A 167 44.07 47.22 -4.93
C SER A 167 42.62 47.04 -5.31
N ARG A 168 41.96 48.09 -5.81
CA ARG A 168 40.52 48.12 -6.12
C ARG A 168 40.30 48.16 -7.62
N LEU A 169 39.32 47.38 -8.08
CA LEU A 169 38.86 47.47 -9.46
C LEU A 169 37.89 48.65 -9.59
N GLY A 170 38.11 49.47 -10.61
CA GLY A 170 37.21 50.53 -11.02
C GLY A 170 37.09 50.60 -12.54
N VAL A 171 36.35 51.60 -13.01
CA VAL A 171 36.09 51.84 -14.42
C VAL A 171 37.16 52.76 -15.00
N ARG A 172 37.73 52.41 -16.17
CA ARG A 172 38.59 53.32 -16.92
C ARG A 172 37.73 54.44 -17.53
N VAL A 173 38.04 55.68 -17.18
CA VAL A 173 37.42 56.88 -17.71
C VAL A 173 38.48 57.73 -18.37
N ARG A 174 38.23 58.17 -19.61
CA ARG A 174 39.12 59.06 -20.33
C ARG A 174 38.96 60.50 -19.81
N THR A 175 40.06 61.12 -19.41
CA THR A 175 40.17 62.51 -18.96
C THR A 175 41.10 63.29 -19.90
N GLU A 176 41.20 64.62 -19.70
CA GLU A 176 42.13 65.47 -20.47
C GLU A 176 43.59 65.06 -20.27
N ASP A 177 43.94 64.57 -19.07
CA ASP A 177 45.29 64.14 -18.67
C ASP A 177 45.57 62.64 -18.93
N GLY A 178 44.68 61.92 -19.60
CA GLY A 178 44.84 60.50 -19.92
C GLY A 178 43.70 59.61 -19.42
N TRP A 179 44.03 58.47 -18.81
CA TRP A 179 43.03 57.57 -18.22
C TRP A 179 43.03 57.70 -16.70
N ARG A 180 41.84 57.78 -16.11
CA ARG A 180 41.62 57.70 -14.65
C ARG A 180 40.80 56.47 -14.32
N ILE A 181 41.04 55.87 -13.16
CA ILE A 181 40.18 54.82 -12.62
C ILE A 181 39.11 55.48 -11.74
N ASP A 182 37.85 55.31 -12.12
CA ASP A 182 36.70 55.74 -11.35
C ASP A 182 36.17 54.58 -10.51
N GLU A 183 36.35 54.69 -9.19
CA GLU A 183 35.93 53.69 -8.21
C GLU A 183 34.49 53.93 -7.70
N TYR A 184 33.95 55.14 -7.94
CA TYR A 184 32.69 55.61 -7.32
C TYR A 184 31.68 56.18 -8.32
N GLY A 185 31.95 56.06 -9.61
CA GLY A 185 31.06 56.53 -10.68
C GLY A 185 29.76 55.72 -10.78
N ASP A 186 28.83 56.22 -11.60
CA ASP A 186 27.50 55.62 -11.80
C ASP A 186 27.57 54.23 -12.47
N ARG A 187 28.66 53.93 -13.19
CA ARG A 187 28.90 52.62 -13.83
C ARG A 187 29.72 51.73 -12.91
N LEU A 188 29.17 50.56 -12.56
CA LEU A 188 29.92 49.52 -11.85
C LEU A 188 30.92 48.80 -12.78
N PRO A 189 32.09 48.40 -12.28
CA PRO A 189 33.04 47.59 -13.05
C PRO A 189 32.46 46.23 -13.38
N THR A 190 32.82 45.69 -14.54
CA THR A 190 32.31 44.40 -15.03
C THR A 190 33.39 43.33 -15.02
N VAL A 191 32.98 42.10 -14.70
CA VAL A 191 33.87 40.96 -14.50
C VAL A 191 33.21 39.71 -15.08
N ARG A 192 34.02 38.79 -15.63
CA ARG A 192 33.57 37.46 -16.06
C ARG A 192 34.23 36.39 -15.22
N ALA A 193 33.51 35.31 -14.95
CA ALA A 193 34.13 34.06 -14.52
C ALA A 193 34.63 33.35 -15.77
N VAL A 194 35.94 33.34 -15.96
CA VAL A 194 36.58 32.87 -17.19
C VAL A 194 37.02 31.42 -17.11
N TRP A 195 37.14 30.87 -15.91
CA TRP A 195 37.51 29.47 -15.72
C TRP A 195 37.10 28.95 -14.35
N ALA A 196 36.79 27.65 -14.29
CA ALA A 196 36.51 26.94 -13.05
C ALA A 196 37.53 25.80 -12.93
N ARG A 197 38.29 25.78 -11.84
CA ARG A 197 39.22 24.70 -11.56
C ARG A 197 38.45 23.45 -11.15
N GLY A 198 38.85 22.31 -11.69
CA GLY A 198 38.23 21.01 -11.49
C GLY A 198 38.13 20.26 -12.79
N ASP A 199 37.68 19.02 -12.72
CA ASP A 199 37.59 18.16 -13.91
C ASP A 199 36.29 18.44 -14.70
N GLU A 200 35.25 18.96 -14.04
CA GLU A 200 33.90 19.12 -14.61
C GLU A 200 33.83 20.04 -15.84
N LEU A 201 34.44 21.24 -15.78
CA LEU A 201 34.44 22.16 -16.92
C LEU A 201 35.34 21.66 -18.07
N PRO A 202 36.61 21.25 -17.84
CA PRO A 202 37.44 20.65 -18.88
C PRO A 202 36.82 19.43 -19.56
N ASP A 203 36.25 18.49 -18.79
CA ASP A 203 35.63 17.28 -19.33
C ASP A 203 34.41 17.61 -20.20
N PHE A 204 33.60 18.59 -19.77
CA PHE A 204 32.48 19.09 -20.57
C PHE A 204 32.95 19.79 -21.86
N LEU A 205 34.01 20.59 -21.79
CA LEU A 205 34.55 21.27 -22.99
C LEU A 205 35.17 20.28 -23.98
N ALA A 206 35.76 19.19 -23.50
CA ALA A 206 36.29 18.12 -24.35
C ALA A 206 35.18 17.33 -25.07
N ASP A 207 34.01 17.19 -24.45
CA ASP A 207 32.84 16.51 -25.01
C ASP A 207 31.54 17.21 -24.58
N ARG A 208 31.14 18.23 -25.37
CA ARG A 208 29.95 19.06 -25.12
C ARG A 208 28.62 18.29 -25.22
N SER A 209 28.64 17.01 -25.60
CA SER A 209 27.46 16.14 -25.58
C SER A 209 27.14 15.60 -24.18
N ARG A 210 28.10 15.66 -23.25
CA ARG A 210 27.93 15.18 -21.88
C ARG A 210 27.08 16.14 -21.05
N SER A 211 26.39 15.58 -20.04
CA SER A 211 25.83 16.41 -18.98
C SER A 211 26.96 16.94 -18.13
N LEU A 212 26.85 18.19 -17.66
CA LEU A 212 27.45 18.54 -16.39
C LEU A 212 26.80 17.64 -15.33
N VAL A 213 27.57 17.03 -14.45
CA VAL A 213 27.15 16.11 -13.39
C VAL A 213 27.73 16.60 -12.05
N GLU A 214 27.15 16.22 -10.92
CA GLU A 214 27.83 16.42 -9.64
C GLU A 214 28.87 15.32 -9.43
N PRO A 215 30.12 15.65 -9.05
CA PRO A 215 31.16 14.64 -8.87
C PRO A 215 30.86 13.74 -7.65
N GLY A 216 30.25 12.59 -7.91
CA GLY A 216 30.05 11.50 -6.93
C GLY A 216 28.88 11.71 -5.95
N PRO A 217 28.62 10.72 -5.07
CA PRO A 217 27.53 10.80 -4.11
C PRO A 217 27.80 11.85 -3.01
N PRO A 218 26.80 12.67 -2.60
CA PRO A 218 26.95 13.75 -1.62
C PRO A 218 27.58 13.33 -0.28
N SER A 219 27.40 12.07 0.11
CA SER A 219 27.81 11.54 1.41
C SER A 219 29.32 11.34 1.59
N LEU A 220 30.14 11.55 0.55
CA LEU A 220 31.58 11.29 0.59
C LEU A 220 32.46 12.55 0.50
N ARG A 221 31.88 13.75 0.36
CA ARG A 221 32.67 14.98 0.22
C ARG A 221 32.11 16.14 1.05
N PRO A 222 32.97 17.01 1.59
CA PRO A 222 32.56 18.29 2.15
C PRO A 222 31.89 19.12 1.05
N GLU A 223 30.69 19.63 1.32
CA GLU A 223 29.95 20.42 0.34
C GLU A 223 30.36 21.89 0.43
N PHE A 224 31.05 22.34 -0.62
CA PHE A 224 31.50 23.71 -0.79
C PHE A 224 30.68 24.41 -1.89
N LEU A 225 30.38 25.70 -1.71
CA LEU A 225 29.62 26.50 -2.69
C LEU A 225 30.45 27.69 -3.21
N PRO A 226 30.48 27.96 -4.54
CA PRO A 226 30.03 27.06 -5.60
C PRO A 226 30.85 25.77 -5.64
N GLY A 227 30.23 24.62 -5.94
CA GLY A 227 30.89 23.35 -6.23
C GLY A 227 31.50 23.32 -7.63
N ASP A 228 32.06 22.18 -8.06
CA ASP A 228 32.71 22.06 -9.38
C ASP A 228 31.70 22.26 -10.52
N ARG A 229 30.52 21.62 -10.42
CA ARG A 229 29.38 21.85 -11.33
C ARG A 229 28.96 23.32 -11.35
N GLN A 230 28.71 23.91 -10.17
CA GLN A 230 28.21 25.28 -10.10
C GLN A 230 29.26 26.27 -10.63
N GLY A 231 30.55 26.02 -10.40
CA GLY A 231 31.65 26.79 -10.98
C GLY A 231 31.62 26.74 -12.51
N ALA A 232 31.50 25.54 -13.09
CA ALA A 232 31.34 25.37 -14.54
C ALA A 232 30.12 26.14 -15.07
N GLN A 233 28.96 26.03 -14.41
CA GLN A 233 27.74 26.75 -14.78
C GLN A 233 27.93 28.29 -14.78
N ILE A 234 28.62 28.84 -13.78
CA ILE A 234 28.90 30.29 -13.69
C ILE A 234 29.84 30.72 -14.83
N VAL A 235 30.84 29.90 -15.16
CA VAL A 235 31.75 30.19 -16.29
C VAL A 235 31.01 30.15 -17.62
N LEU A 236 30.21 29.10 -17.87
CA LEU A 236 29.43 29.01 -19.09
C LEU A 236 28.47 30.19 -19.25
N ALA A 237 27.81 30.61 -18.16
CA ALA A 237 26.91 31.76 -18.16
C ALA A 237 27.61 33.10 -18.48
N THR A 238 28.89 33.25 -18.14
CA THR A 238 29.59 34.54 -18.22
C THR A 238 30.74 34.58 -19.24
N ALA A 239 31.16 33.46 -19.82
CA ALA A 239 32.32 33.40 -20.73
C ALA A 239 32.25 32.37 -21.87
N ASP A 240 31.20 31.52 -22.00
CA ASP A 240 31.11 30.58 -23.14
C ASP A 240 30.46 31.22 -24.38
N TRP A 241 31.32 31.73 -25.26
CA TRP A 241 30.91 32.36 -26.52
C TRP A 241 30.54 31.38 -27.64
N GLN A 242 30.69 30.08 -27.40
CA GLN A 242 30.42 29.04 -28.38
C GLN A 242 29.14 28.25 -28.06
N MET A 243 28.38 28.66 -27.03
CA MET A 243 27.08 28.09 -26.73
C MET A 243 26.02 28.54 -27.74
N GLU A 244 25.39 27.59 -28.42
CA GLU A 244 24.38 27.90 -29.43
C GLU A 244 23.15 28.58 -28.83
N GLY A 245 22.67 29.64 -29.48
CA GLY A 245 21.47 30.38 -29.07
C GLY A 245 21.59 31.12 -27.73
N PHE A 246 22.79 31.20 -27.15
CA PHE A 246 23.05 31.85 -25.88
C PHE A 246 24.23 32.83 -26.00
N ARG A 247 24.13 33.97 -25.32
CA ARG A 247 25.19 34.97 -25.28
C ARG A 247 25.61 35.20 -23.83
N PRO A 248 26.89 34.95 -23.48
CA PRO A 248 27.36 35.18 -22.13
C PRO A 248 27.51 36.68 -21.84
N GLU A 249 26.97 37.14 -20.71
CA GLU A 249 27.13 38.52 -20.25
C GLU A 249 28.00 38.57 -18.98
N PRO A 250 28.81 39.63 -18.78
CA PRO A 250 29.60 39.79 -17.57
C PRO A 250 28.68 40.17 -16.40
N PHE A 251 29.15 39.97 -15.17
CA PHE A 251 28.46 40.50 -14.00
C PHE A 251 29.07 41.83 -13.55
N GLN A 252 28.22 42.68 -12.97
CA GLN A 252 28.67 43.89 -12.30
C GLN A 252 29.20 43.55 -10.91
N ALA A 253 30.41 44.01 -10.61
CA ALA A 253 31.01 43.90 -9.29
C ALA A 253 30.77 45.21 -8.53
N GLU A 254 29.87 45.18 -7.54
CA GLU A 254 29.66 46.33 -6.63
C GLU A 254 30.93 46.63 -5.82
N ARG A 255 31.74 45.60 -5.58
CA ARG A 255 33.03 45.70 -4.90
C ARG A 255 33.93 44.56 -5.34
N LEU A 256 35.14 44.89 -5.80
CA LEU A 256 36.23 43.95 -6.01
C LEU A 256 37.54 44.57 -5.53
N MET A 257 38.16 43.96 -4.51
CA MET A 257 39.41 44.45 -3.92
C MET A 257 40.35 43.28 -3.60
N LEU A 258 41.65 43.49 -3.74
CA LEU A 258 42.70 42.50 -3.42
C LEU A 258 43.59 43.01 -2.28
N SER A 259 44.02 42.14 -1.36
CA SER A 259 44.94 42.50 -0.28
C SER A 259 45.79 41.33 0.20
N ALA A 260 46.70 41.59 1.14
CA ALA A 260 47.48 40.54 1.80
C ALA A 260 46.65 39.60 2.69
N TYR A 261 45.45 40.01 3.13
CA TYR A 261 44.54 39.20 3.96
C TYR A 261 43.43 38.50 3.16
N GLY A 262 43.51 38.55 1.83
CA GLY A 262 42.47 38.03 0.94
C GLY A 262 41.65 39.13 0.27
N GLY A 263 40.76 38.74 -0.62
CA GLY A 263 39.99 39.65 -1.48
C GLY A 263 38.58 39.95 -0.97
N TRP A 264 37.95 40.97 -1.55
CA TRP A 264 36.55 41.30 -1.36
C TRP A 264 35.85 41.16 -2.69
N LEU A 265 34.66 40.57 -2.66
CA LEU A 265 33.79 40.42 -3.83
C LEU A 265 32.35 40.70 -3.39
N SER A 266 31.64 41.52 -4.14
CA SER A 266 30.17 41.57 -4.15
C SER A 266 29.74 41.55 -5.61
N GLY A 267 29.21 40.41 -6.06
CA GLY A 267 28.86 40.19 -7.46
C GLY A 267 27.58 39.38 -7.60
N LYS A 268 26.87 39.60 -8.70
CA LYS A 268 25.62 38.92 -9.03
C LYS A 268 25.52 38.63 -10.52
N VAL A 269 25.37 37.36 -10.87
CA VAL A 269 24.96 36.90 -12.21
C VAL A 269 23.47 36.61 -12.17
N VAL A 270 22.73 37.14 -13.15
CA VAL A 270 21.36 36.74 -13.46
C VAL A 270 21.32 36.39 -14.92
N VAL A 271 20.77 35.22 -15.23
CA VAL A 271 20.76 34.69 -16.58
C VAL A 271 19.41 34.03 -16.84
N ASP A 272 18.87 34.19 -18.05
CA ASP A 272 17.80 33.33 -18.53
C ASP A 272 18.45 32.21 -19.35
N PRO A 273 18.61 31.00 -18.77
CA PRO A 273 19.30 29.93 -19.47
C PRO A 273 18.53 29.53 -20.74
N PRO A 274 19.23 29.15 -21.82
CA PRO A 274 18.61 28.67 -23.04
C PRO A 274 17.68 27.49 -22.73
N LYS A 275 16.58 27.34 -23.48
CA LYS A 275 15.59 26.27 -23.22
C LYS A 275 16.23 24.88 -23.35
N LEU A 276 17.12 24.73 -24.34
CA LEU A 276 17.95 23.55 -24.56
C LEU A 276 19.39 23.81 -24.08
N GLY A 277 20.18 22.75 -23.96
CA GLY A 277 21.59 22.86 -23.58
C GLY A 277 21.88 22.77 -22.07
N PRO A 278 23.15 22.87 -21.68
CA PRO A 278 23.66 22.42 -20.38
C PRO A 278 23.43 23.41 -19.23
N LEU A 279 23.07 24.66 -19.52
CA LEU A 279 22.97 25.71 -18.53
C LEU A 279 21.65 25.61 -17.75
N ASP A 280 21.75 25.41 -16.44
CA ASP A 280 20.65 25.42 -15.48
C ASP A 280 20.64 26.66 -14.61
N LEU A 281 21.81 27.32 -14.44
CA LEU A 281 21.93 28.50 -13.60
C LEU A 281 20.94 29.58 -14.05
N GLU A 282 20.15 30.11 -13.12
CA GLU A 282 19.35 31.33 -13.29
C GLU A 282 19.98 32.50 -12.54
N GLN A 283 20.62 32.22 -11.40
CA GLN A 283 21.23 33.26 -10.57
C GLN A 283 22.41 32.72 -9.75
N TRP A 284 23.48 33.50 -9.69
CA TRP A 284 24.54 33.39 -8.70
C TRP A 284 24.72 34.74 -7.99
N THR A 285 24.87 34.73 -6.68
CA THR A 285 25.21 35.92 -5.89
C THR A 285 26.29 35.54 -4.89
N HIS A 286 27.38 36.31 -4.86
CA HIS A 286 28.53 36.02 -4.01
C HIS A 286 28.97 37.27 -3.26
N ARG A 287 29.11 37.14 -1.94
CA ARG A 287 29.71 38.16 -1.08
C ARG A 287 30.84 37.54 -0.27
N ALA A 288 32.05 38.07 -0.47
CA ALA A 288 33.25 37.67 0.26
C ALA A 288 33.94 38.90 0.86
N THR A 289 34.57 38.71 2.02
CA THR A 289 35.29 39.76 2.76
C THR A 289 36.58 39.16 3.29
N MET A 290 37.73 39.77 2.94
CA MET A 290 39.06 39.26 3.32
C MET A 290 39.24 37.77 2.97
N GLY A 291 38.83 37.41 1.77
CA GLY A 291 38.86 36.05 1.21
C GLY A 291 37.86 35.08 1.81
N ARG A 292 37.06 35.46 2.80
CA ARG A 292 36.07 34.57 3.41
C ARG A 292 34.67 34.86 2.91
N ASP A 293 33.98 33.81 2.52
CA ASP A 293 32.59 33.89 2.07
C ASP A 293 31.67 34.30 3.23
N GLN A 294 30.75 35.20 2.92
CA GLN A 294 29.73 35.73 3.83
C GLN A 294 28.34 35.32 3.38
N TYR A 295 28.09 35.33 2.08
CA TYR A 295 26.82 34.96 1.49
C TYR A 295 27.03 34.41 0.08
N VAL A 296 26.50 33.23 -0.19
CA VAL A 296 26.47 32.60 -1.51
C VAL A 296 25.05 32.14 -1.79
N ARG A 297 24.48 32.56 -2.91
CA ARG A 297 23.17 32.09 -3.39
C ARG A 297 23.30 31.58 -4.80
N ILE A 298 22.76 30.39 -5.04
CA ILE A 298 22.72 29.74 -6.35
C ILE A 298 21.28 29.31 -6.62
N VAL A 299 20.77 29.61 -7.81
CA VAL A 299 19.44 29.23 -8.27
C VAL A 299 19.59 28.46 -9.58
N GLU A 300 19.12 27.21 -9.61
CA GLU A 300 19.15 26.34 -10.79
C GLU A 300 17.72 26.01 -11.26
N ARG A 301 17.47 26.12 -12.56
CA ARG A 301 16.18 25.81 -13.21
C ARG A 301 15.94 24.30 -13.27
N GLY A 302 14.68 23.89 -13.09
CA GLY A 302 14.28 22.49 -13.23
C GLY A 302 12.76 22.31 -13.19
N TYR A 303 12.34 21.09 -12.89
CA TYR A 303 10.94 20.67 -12.91
C TYR A 303 10.63 19.71 -11.75
N LEU A 304 9.39 19.74 -11.27
CA LEU A 304 8.85 18.72 -10.36
C LEU A 304 8.29 17.55 -11.18
N TYR A 305 9.01 16.44 -11.19
CA TYR A 305 8.60 15.18 -11.80
C TYR A 305 7.69 14.37 -10.85
N PRO A 306 6.66 13.66 -11.37
CA PRO A 306 6.25 13.54 -12.77
C PRO A 306 5.23 14.60 -13.20
N TRP A 307 4.97 15.60 -12.36
CA TRP A 307 3.90 16.56 -12.57
C TRP A 307 4.20 17.57 -13.70
N GLY A 308 5.47 17.77 -14.02
CA GLY A 308 5.88 18.72 -15.05
C GLY A 308 5.75 20.17 -14.63
N VAL A 309 5.73 20.45 -13.31
CA VAL A 309 5.64 21.81 -12.78
C VAL A 309 7.01 22.49 -12.84
N PRO A 310 7.18 23.62 -13.54
CA PRO A 310 8.43 24.37 -13.54
C PRO A 310 8.82 24.87 -12.15
N ALA A 311 10.06 24.60 -11.75
CA ALA A 311 10.59 24.91 -10.43
C ALA A 311 12.06 25.36 -10.50
N ALA A 312 12.58 25.84 -9.38
CA ALA A 312 13.98 26.16 -9.21
C ALA A 312 14.51 25.57 -7.90
N PHE A 313 15.71 25.00 -7.95
CA PHE A 313 16.45 24.57 -6.77
C PHE A 313 17.32 25.73 -6.30
N VAL A 314 17.17 26.11 -5.03
CA VAL A 314 17.85 27.26 -4.44
C VAL A 314 18.75 26.77 -3.32
N GLN A 315 20.02 27.12 -3.42
CA GLN A 315 21.01 26.91 -2.37
C GLN A 315 21.44 28.27 -1.84
N VAL A 316 21.38 28.46 -0.52
CA VAL A 316 21.86 29.67 0.17
C VAL A 316 22.83 29.24 1.26
N ALA A 317 24.07 29.69 1.20
CA ALA A 317 25.02 29.61 2.30
C ALA A 317 25.26 31.00 2.87
N GLU A 318 25.04 31.18 4.17
CA GLU A 318 25.19 32.45 4.87
C GLU A 318 26.04 32.24 6.12
N ARG A 319 26.95 33.19 6.38
CA ARG A 319 27.75 33.14 7.61
C ARG A 319 26.87 33.52 8.80
N ARG A 320 26.65 32.55 9.69
CA ARG A 320 25.85 32.71 10.91
C ARG A 320 26.67 32.34 12.15
N PRO A 321 26.36 32.94 13.33
CA PRO A 321 26.92 32.46 14.59
C PRO A 321 26.43 31.03 14.85
N VAL A 322 27.35 30.13 15.14
CA VAL A 322 27.11 28.73 15.47
C VAL A 322 27.80 28.40 16.79
N SER A 323 27.14 27.58 17.61
CA SER A 323 27.74 27.05 18.83
C SER A 323 28.33 25.67 18.52
N ALA A 324 29.64 25.61 18.35
CA ALA A 324 30.39 24.38 18.09
C ALA A 324 31.24 24.05 19.32
N ASP A 325 31.04 22.89 19.94
CA ASP A 325 31.78 22.45 21.13
C ASP A 325 31.78 23.44 22.31
N GLY A 326 30.69 24.21 22.48
CA GLY A 326 30.58 25.26 23.50
C GLY A 326 31.34 26.56 23.18
N ILE A 327 31.98 26.65 22.01
CA ILE A 327 32.63 27.85 21.49
C ILE A 327 31.69 28.53 20.49
N GLN A 328 31.44 29.82 20.69
CA GLN A 328 30.76 30.64 19.69
C GLN A 328 31.71 30.89 18.51
N ALA A 329 31.41 30.28 17.37
CA ALA A 329 32.10 30.48 16.11
C ALA A 329 31.14 31.06 15.07
N ALA A 330 31.67 31.49 13.92
CA ALA A 330 30.85 31.87 12.77
C ALA A 330 31.18 30.95 11.59
N ALA A 331 30.20 30.20 11.10
CA ALA A 331 30.35 29.26 10.00
C ALA A 331 29.35 29.54 8.88
N LEU A 332 29.63 29.06 7.68
CA LEU A 332 28.68 29.09 6.57
C LEU A 332 27.59 28.05 6.83
N VAL A 333 26.38 28.52 7.15
CA VAL A 333 25.20 27.69 7.29
C VAL A 333 24.47 27.66 5.96
N ARG A 334 24.20 26.46 5.44
CA ARG A 334 23.53 26.25 4.16
C ARG A 334 22.09 25.81 4.35
N GLU A 335 21.21 26.39 3.56
CA GLU A 335 19.81 26.00 3.40
C GLU A 335 19.54 25.72 1.92
N GLU A 336 18.80 24.65 1.66
CA GLU A 336 18.40 24.24 0.33
C GLU A 336 16.87 24.18 0.28
N PHE A 337 16.26 24.65 -0.79
CA PHE A 337 14.81 24.58 -0.95
C PHE A 337 14.41 24.63 -2.42
N VAL A 338 13.21 24.14 -2.71
CA VAL A 338 12.64 24.19 -4.05
C VAL A 338 11.57 25.27 -4.10
N VAL A 339 11.64 26.10 -5.15
CA VAL A 339 10.69 27.19 -5.43
C VAL A 339 9.91 26.87 -6.70
N VAL A 340 8.58 26.82 -6.61
CA VAL A 340 7.70 26.65 -7.76
C VAL A 340 7.66 27.96 -8.55
N ARG A 341 7.98 27.89 -9.85
CA ARG A 341 8.05 29.06 -10.75
C ARG A 341 6.72 29.34 -11.41
N ARG A 342 6.05 28.27 -11.86
CA ARG A 342 4.73 28.33 -12.49
C ARG A 342 3.79 27.35 -11.78
N PRO A 343 2.93 27.82 -10.87
CA PRO A 343 2.15 26.92 -10.01
C PRO A 343 1.03 26.19 -10.73
N LEU A 344 0.54 26.70 -11.86
CA LEU A 344 -0.52 26.08 -12.65
C LEU A 344 0.06 25.34 -13.85
N THR A 345 -0.24 24.05 -13.95
CA THR A 345 0.05 23.21 -15.13
C THR A 345 -1.25 22.82 -15.80
N ASP A 346 -1.35 23.05 -17.11
CA ASP A 346 -2.50 22.70 -17.94
C ASP A 346 -2.22 21.42 -18.73
N TYR A 347 -2.87 20.33 -18.32
CA TYR A 347 -2.74 19.02 -18.95
C TYR A 347 -3.72 18.84 -20.12
N ALA A 348 -4.76 19.68 -20.22
CA ALA A 348 -5.66 19.66 -21.37
C ALA A 348 -4.92 20.02 -22.66
N ALA A 349 -3.94 20.92 -22.58
CA ALA A 349 -3.06 21.29 -23.69
C ALA A 349 -2.12 20.16 -24.15
N LEU A 350 -1.93 19.13 -23.32
CA LEU A 350 -1.06 17.97 -23.61
C LEU A 350 -1.84 16.77 -24.14
N ARG A 351 -3.16 16.90 -24.33
CA ARG A 351 -4.00 15.83 -24.87
C ARG A 351 -3.66 15.58 -26.34
N GLY A 352 -3.74 14.32 -26.77
CA GLY A 352 -3.39 13.88 -28.13
C GLY A 352 -1.95 13.37 -28.28
N LEU A 353 -1.09 13.56 -27.26
CA LEU A 353 0.28 13.05 -27.27
C LEU A 353 0.37 11.56 -26.93
N SER A 354 -0.53 11.06 -26.07
CA SER A 354 -0.66 9.63 -25.77
C SER A 354 -2.10 9.30 -25.38
N ALA A 355 -2.70 8.29 -26.02
CA ALA A 355 -4.02 7.78 -25.65
C ALA A 355 -4.07 7.33 -24.18
N ARG A 356 -2.99 6.72 -23.67
CA ARG A 356 -2.93 6.26 -22.28
C ARG A 356 -2.92 7.42 -21.31
N PHE A 357 -2.23 8.52 -21.64
CA PHE A 357 -2.28 9.75 -20.84
C PHE A 357 -3.65 10.40 -20.91
N ASP A 358 -4.22 10.50 -22.12
CA ASP A 358 -5.51 11.15 -22.37
C ASP A 358 -6.64 10.55 -21.54
N HIS A 359 -6.65 9.22 -21.43
CA HIS A 359 -7.68 8.49 -20.69
C HIS A 359 -7.27 8.14 -19.26
N GLY A 360 -5.96 7.97 -19.01
CA GLY A 360 -5.45 7.51 -17.72
C GLY A 360 -5.07 8.62 -16.74
N PHE A 361 -4.98 9.88 -17.16
CA PHE A 361 -4.72 11.00 -16.23
C PHE A 361 -6.02 11.74 -15.90
N PRO A 362 -6.53 11.65 -14.65
CA PRO A 362 -7.89 12.10 -14.32
C PRO A 362 -8.01 13.62 -14.14
N PHE A 363 -6.90 14.38 -14.22
CA PHE A 363 -6.89 15.82 -13.99
C PHE A 363 -6.65 16.60 -15.28
N SER A 364 -7.43 17.66 -15.51
CA SER A 364 -7.18 18.60 -16.61
C SER A 364 -6.14 19.66 -16.23
N ARG A 365 -6.07 20.02 -14.94
CA ARG A 365 -5.17 21.06 -14.41
C ARG A 365 -4.70 20.65 -13.01
N ILE A 366 -3.45 20.99 -12.67
CA ILE A 366 -2.95 20.95 -11.29
C ILE A 366 -2.39 22.31 -10.94
N ARG A 367 -2.82 22.86 -9.80
CA ARG A 367 -2.33 24.10 -9.22
C ARG A 367 -1.62 23.80 -7.91
N VAL A 368 -0.30 23.86 -7.92
CA VAL A 368 0.53 23.71 -6.72
C VAL A 368 0.39 24.96 -5.84
N SER A 369 -0.03 24.76 -4.60
CA SER A 369 -0.22 25.81 -3.60
C SER A 369 1.03 26.03 -2.75
N THR A 370 1.86 25.00 -2.56
CA THR A 370 3.18 25.14 -1.93
C THR A 370 4.17 25.79 -2.90
N LEU A 371 4.39 27.10 -2.77
CA LEU A 371 5.30 27.85 -3.66
C LEU A 371 6.77 27.71 -3.31
N THR A 372 7.08 27.46 -2.04
CA THR A 372 8.45 27.26 -1.55
C THR A 372 8.44 26.17 -0.49
N THR A 373 9.35 25.20 -0.60
CA THR A 373 9.52 24.19 0.46
C THR A 373 10.18 24.81 1.69
N PRO A 374 9.99 24.25 2.90
CA PRO A 374 10.90 24.49 4.00
C PRO A 374 12.35 24.12 3.63
N PRO A 375 13.36 24.53 4.42
CA PRO A 375 14.73 24.04 4.26
C PRO A 375 14.78 22.52 4.24
N LEU A 376 15.38 21.98 3.19
CA LEU A 376 15.51 20.56 2.91
C LEU A 376 16.81 20.00 3.50
N PRO A 377 16.86 18.69 3.82
CA PRO A 377 18.12 18.01 4.08
C PRO A 377 19.06 18.12 2.87
N PRO A 378 20.35 18.44 3.07
CA PRO A 378 21.26 18.57 1.95
C PRO A 378 21.39 17.30 1.14
N GLY A 379 21.51 17.45 -0.17
CA GLY A 379 21.77 16.35 -1.11
C GLY A 379 20.55 15.49 -1.47
N GLY A 380 19.39 15.71 -0.86
CA GLY A 380 18.15 14.97 -1.14
C GLY A 380 18.33 13.45 -1.12
N ALA A 381 17.38 12.70 -1.71
CA ALA A 381 17.62 11.30 -2.06
C ALA A 381 17.81 11.19 -3.56
N ALA A 382 19.07 11.05 -4.00
CA ALA A 382 19.43 10.97 -5.41
C ALA A 382 18.67 9.85 -6.15
N VAL A 383 18.29 10.13 -7.39
CA VAL A 383 17.68 9.14 -8.29
C VAL A 383 18.79 8.35 -8.97
N THR A 384 18.88 7.05 -8.67
CA THR A 384 19.91 6.18 -9.23
C THR A 384 19.82 6.16 -10.77
N GLY A 385 20.95 6.41 -11.43
CA GLY A 385 21.03 6.40 -12.90
C GLY A 385 20.58 7.70 -13.57
N VAL A 386 20.15 8.72 -12.82
CA VAL A 386 19.73 10.03 -13.36
C VAL A 386 20.48 11.16 -12.63
N PRO A 387 21.66 11.55 -13.12
CA PRO A 387 22.38 12.70 -12.59
C PRO A 387 21.52 13.96 -12.63
N GLY A 388 21.56 14.75 -11.56
CA GLY A 388 20.79 15.98 -11.49
C GLY A 388 19.33 15.83 -11.08
N ALA A 389 18.90 14.63 -10.66
CA ALA A 389 17.57 14.36 -10.13
C ALA A 389 17.61 13.82 -8.68
N PHE A 390 16.73 14.33 -7.82
CA PHE A 390 16.60 13.86 -6.43
C PHE A 390 15.15 13.96 -5.93
N LEU A 391 14.73 13.00 -5.11
CA LEU A 391 13.45 13.06 -4.42
C LEU A 391 13.49 14.16 -3.37
N VAL A 392 12.49 15.05 -3.39
CA VAL A 392 12.33 16.10 -2.38
C VAL A 392 11.84 15.45 -1.09
N THR A 393 12.58 15.61 0.00
CA THR A 393 12.29 14.98 1.29
C THR A 393 12.20 16.00 2.42
N CYS A 394 11.36 15.71 3.41
CA CYS A 394 11.38 16.40 4.70
C CYS A 394 12.65 16.06 5.48
N PRO A 395 13.02 16.88 6.49
CA PRO A 395 13.96 16.44 7.53
C PRO A 395 13.53 15.08 8.11
N GLY A 396 14.39 14.07 8.03
CA GLY A 396 14.08 12.67 8.41
C GLY A 396 13.85 11.71 7.23
N GLY A 397 13.86 12.18 5.98
CA GLY A 397 13.94 11.34 4.77
C GLY A 397 12.61 10.89 4.17
N ALA A 398 11.48 11.21 4.82
CA ALA A 398 10.15 11.04 4.25
C ALA A 398 9.95 11.97 3.02
N PRO A 399 9.21 11.55 1.98
CA PRO A 399 8.90 12.42 0.85
C PRO A 399 8.16 13.69 1.28
N PHE A 400 8.54 14.83 0.72
CA PHE A 400 7.80 16.07 0.91
C PHE A 400 6.56 16.09 -0.01
N GLU A 401 5.38 16.25 0.57
CA GLU A 401 4.12 16.37 -0.18
C GLU A 401 3.84 17.85 -0.48
N PHE A 402 3.93 18.26 -1.75
CA PHE A 402 3.48 19.57 -2.19
C PHE A 402 1.95 19.64 -2.13
N SER A 403 1.40 20.63 -1.43
CA SER A 403 -0.05 20.86 -1.42
C SER A 403 -0.48 21.39 -2.78
N ALA A 404 -1.50 20.79 -3.38
CA ALA A 404 -2.01 21.18 -4.68
C ALA A 404 -3.53 21.03 -4.79
N LEU A 405 -4.12 21.68 -5.79
CA LEU A 405 -5.51 21.52 -6.20
C LEU A 405 -5.54 20.96 -7.63
N GLY A 406 -6.10 19.77 -7.82
CA GLY A 406 -6.34 19.16 -9.12
C GLY A 406 -7.76 19.44 -9.60
N THR A 407 -7.94 19.81 -10.87
CA THR A 407 -9.26 19.88 -11.50
C THR A 407 -9.57 18.52 -12.13
N ASP A 408 -10.55 17.80 -11.59
CA ASP A 408 -10.92 16.45 -12.04
C ASP A 408 -11.73 16.45 -13.34
N ALA A 409 -12.14 15.27 -13.81
CA ALA A 409 -12.91 15.10 -15.05
C ALA A 409 -14.31 15.78 -15.05
N ARG A 410 -14.82 16.21 -13.89
CA ARG A 410 -16.06 17.01 -13.77
C ARG A 410 -15.80 18.51 -13.72
N GLY A 411 -14.54 18.93 -13.75
CA GLY A 411 -14.16 20.32 -13.51
C GLY A 411 -14.16 20.71 -12.04
N GLN A 412 -14.25 19.76 -11.09
CA GLN A 412 -14.20 20.05 -9.66
C GLN A 412 -12.76 20.14 -9.16
N GLU A 413 -12.47 21.13 -8.31
CA GLU A 413 -11.17 21.22 -7.64
C GLU A 413 -11.11 20.31 -6.42
N VAL A 414 -10.11 19.42 -6.39
CA VAL A 414 -9.85 18.48 -5.29
C VAL A 414 -8.45 18.70 -4.70
N PRO A 415 -8.30 18.68 -3.37
CA PRO A 415 -6.99 18.78 -2.72
C PRO A 415 -6.16 17.51 -2.91
N LEU A 416 -4.88 17.71 -3.22
CA LEU A 416 -3.90 16.68 -3.47
C LEU A 416 -2.61 16.95 -2.67
N GLY A 417 -2.01 15.89 -2.15
CA GLY A 417 -0.63 15.90 -1.63
C GLY A 417 0.30 15.24 -2.65
N LEU A 418 1.16 16.03 -3.28
CA LEU A 418 1.99 15.60 -4.42
C LEU A 418 3.45 15.38 -3.98
N PRO A 419 3.91 14.14 -3.78
CA PRO A 419 5.35 13.88 -3.71
C PRO A 419 6.00 14.17 -5.06
N ALA A 420 7.23 14.66 -5.08
CA ALA A 420 7.90 15.01 -6.33
C ALA A 420 9.42 14.77 -6.29
N VAL A 421 9.97 14.44 -7.44
CA VAL A 421 11.42 14.48 -7.71
C VAL A 421 11.73 15.83 -8.35
N PHE A 422 12.73 16.55 -7.84
CA PHE A 422 13.27 17.70 -8.55
C PHE A 422 14.24 17.20 -9.62
N VAL A 423 14.01 17.59 -10.86
CA VAL A 423 14.86 17.25 -12.01
C VAL A 423 15.38 18.55 -12.62
N ARG A 424 16.70 18.73 -12.64
CA ARG A 424 17.34 19.90 -13.29
C ARG A 424 16.98 20.00 -14.77
N LYS A 425 16.95 21.22 -15.32
CA LYS A 425 16.57 21.47 -16.72
C LYS A 425 17.45 20.68 -17.70
N SER A 426 18.77 20.67 -17.49
CA SER A 426 19.72 19.92 -18.31
C SER A 426 19.47 18.42 -18.25
N ALA A 427 19.11 17.88 -17.08
CA ALA A 427 18.81 16.46 -16.89
C ALA A 427 17.48 16.06 -17.56
N ALA A 428 16.47 16.93 -17.50
CA ALA A 428 15.18 16.76 -18.18
C ALA A 428 15.32 16.84 -19.71
N ALA A 429 16.31 17.59 -20.20
CA ALA A 429 16.59 17.73 -21.63
C ALA A 429 17.32 16.53 -22.25
N GLN A 430 17.71 15.52 -21.45
CA GLN A 430 18.40 14.33 -21.93
C GLN A 430 17.44 13.15 -22.13
N PRO A 431 17.18 12.72 -23.37
CA PRO A 431 16.28 11.59 -23.63
C PRO A 431 16.68 10.31 -22.88
N GLY A 432 17.98 10.05 -22.75
CA GLY A 432 18.53 8.89 -22.04
C GLY A 432 18.16 8.80 -20.56
N ASN A 433 17.76 9.92 -19.93
CA ASN A 433 17.35 9.95 -18.53
C ASN A 433 15.88 9.57 -18.30
N CYS A 434 15.05 9.55 -19.35
CA CYS A 434 13.60 9.35 -19.20
C CYS A 434 13.25 7.94 -18.72
N ALA A 435 13.84 6.91 -19.32
CA ALA A 435 13.58 5.52 -18.93
C ALA A 435 14.08 5.22 -17.49
N PRO A 436 15.34 5.53 -17.10
CA PRO A 436 15.79 5.34 -15.73
C PRO A 436 14.96 6.11 -14.69
N LEU A 437 14.53 7.34 -15.01
CA LEU A 437 13.67 8.13 -14.12
C LEU A 437 12.29 7.47 -13.92
N ALA A 438 11.68 7.01 -15.01
CA ALA A 438 10.40 6.30 -14.97
C ALA A 438 10.52 4.94 -14.27
N ASP A 439 11.62 4.20 -14.47
CA ASP A 439 11.89 2.94 -13.76
C ASP A 439 12.05 3.17 -12.25
N TRP A 440 12.84 4.17 -11.86
CA TRP A 440 13.02 4.51 -10.46
C TRP A 440 11.71 4.93 -9.79
N TRP A 441 10.91 5.77 -10.45
CA TRP A 441 9.63 6.24 -9.94
C TRP A 441 8.60 5.11 -9.80
N ASN A 442 8.46 4.29 -10.84
CA ASN A 442 7.51 3.18 -10.86
C ASN A 442 7.87 2.07 -9.85
N ALA A 443 9.14 1.96 -9.46
CA ALA A 443 9.60 1.03 -8.42
C ALA A 443 9.27 1.48 -6.99
N GLN A 444 8.89 2.74 -6.77
CA GLN A 444 8.53 3.23 -5.44
C GLN A 444 7.09 2.83 -5.08
N THR A 445 6.90 2.12 -3.96
CA THR A 445 5.56 1.68 -3.52
C THR A 445 4.82 2.74 -2.70
N ASP A 446 5.51 3.41 -1.76
CA ASP A 446 4.88 4.38 -0.85
C ASP A 446 5.41 5.81 -0.99
N ARG A 447 6.64 5.98 -1.49
CA ARG A 447 7.31 7.29 -1.52
C ARG A 447 6.76 8.26 -2.58
N THR A 448 5.96 7.76 -3.51
CA THR A 448 5.45 8.47 -4.69
C THR A 448 3.92 8.49 -4.76
N ARG A 449 3.23 8.00 -3.71
CA ARG A 449 1.76 7.98 -3.66
C ARG A 449 1.21 9.39 -3.44
N VAL A 450 0.29 9.79 -4.30
CA VAL A 450 -0.46 11.04 -4.17
C VAL A 450 -1.57 10.86 -3.16
N ARG A 451 -1.68 11.79 -2.22
CA ARG A 451 -2.75 11.78 -1.21
C ARG A 451 -4.00 12.47 -1.76
N GLY A 452 -5.12 11.75 -1.81
CA GLY A 452 -6.44 12.25 -2.22
C GLY A 452 -7.33 12.69 -1.04
N PHE A 453 -6.86 12.52 0.21
CA PHE A 453 -7.54 12.94 1.45
C PHE A 453 -8.98 12.41 1.62
N GLY A 454 -9.30 11.25 1.04
CA GLY A 454 -10.65 10.69 1.08
C GLY A 454 -11.68 11.58 0.38
N ARG A 455 -11.25 12.38 -0.61
CA ARG A 455 -12.13 13.25 -1.39
C ARG A 455 -12.68 12.51 -2.59
N ARG A 456 -13.83 12.95 -3.08
CA ARG A 456 -14.47 12.35 -4.23
C ARG A 456 -13.80 12.88 -5.51
N ILE A 457 -13.19 11.99 -6.29
CA ILE A 457 -12.46 12.33 -7.52
C ILE A 457 -13.11 11.61 -8.71
N ALA A 458 -13.47 12.36 -9.76
CA ALA A 458 -13.94 11.80 -11.02
C ALA A 458 -12.77 11.32 -11.89
N TYR A 459 -12.75 10.02 -12.21
CA TYR A 459 -11.69 9.42 -13.04
C TYR A 459 -11.91 9.58 -14.55
N THR A 460 -13.16 9.80 -14.97
CA THR A 460 -13.56 10.02 -16.36
C THR A 460 -14.89 10.82 -16.38
N PRO A 461 -15.29 11.52 -17.45
CA PRO A 461 -16.58 12.22 -17.46
C PRO A 461 -17.76 11.25 -17.26
N ASP A 462 -18.73 11.61 -16.40
CA ASP A 462 -19.89 10.75 -16.12
C ASP A 462 -20.89 10.69 -17.27
N ALA A 463 -21.66 9.60 -17.30
CA ALA A 463 -22.84 9.48 -18.15
C ALA A 463 -24.02 10.26 -17.52
N VAL A 464 -24.80 10.94 -18.36
CA VAL A 464 -26.02 11.64 -17.91
C VAL A 464 -27.06 10.60 -17.47
N GLY A 465 -27.46 10.61 -16.20
CA GLY A 465 -28.60 9.82 -15.69
C GLY A 465 -28.35 8.32 -15.42
N GLY A 466 -27.11 7.85 -15.49
CA GLY A 466 -26.77 6.46 -15.14
C GLY A 466 -26.77 6.19 -13.62
N PRO A 467 -27.06 4.94 -13.16
CA PRO A 467 -26.97 4.57 -11.74
C PRO A 467 -25.52 4.46 -11.24
N GLY A 468 -24.55 4.29 -12.15
CA GLY A 468 -23.12 4.33 -11.88
C GLY A 468 -22.52 5.75 -11.93
N GLY A 469 -21.21 5.83 -11.68
CA GLY A 469 -20.45 7.07 -11.80
C GLY A 469 -18.95 6.79 -11.72
N SER A 470 -18.15 7.68 -12.30
CA SER A 470 -16.69 7.58 -12.24
C SER A 470 -16.11 8.24 -10.98
N SER A 471 -16.95 8.91 -10.19
CA SER A 471 -16.54 9.64 -9.00
C SER A 471 -16.48 8.77 -7.76
N LEU A 472 -15.27 8.43 -7.34
CA LEU A 472 -15.00 7.57 -6.18
C LEU A 472 -14.37 8.38 -5.04
N GLU A 473 -14.60 7.96 -3.81
CA GLU A 473 -13.90 8.51 -2.66
C GLU A 473 -12.48 7.94 -2.64
N THR A 474 -11.48 8.79 -2.83
CA THR A 474 -10.10 8.39 -3.12
C THR A 474 -9.17 8.79 -1.99
N HIS A 475 -8.49 7.81 -1.39
CA HIS A 475 -7.50 8.02 -0.34
C HIS A 475 -6.11 8.28 -0.91
N PHE A 476 -5.71 7.46 -1.89
CA PHE A 476 -4.41 7.55 -2.54
C PHE A 476 -4.51 7.27 -4.03
N LEU A 477 -3.66 7.93 -4.83
CA LEU A 477 -3.44 7.63 -6.24
C LEU A 477 -1.96 7.32 -6.46
N SER A 478 -1.68 6.38 -7.34
CA SER A 478 -0.34 6.07 -7.82
C SER A 478 -0.30 6.33 -9.32
N PHE A 479 0.76 7.01 -9.77
CA PHE A 479 0.95 7.35 -11.18
C PHE A 479 2.21 6.65 -11.70
N ALA A 480 2.09 6.02 -12.86
CA ALA A 480 3.23 5.70 -13.71
C ALA A 480 3.50 6.87 -14.67
N VAL A 481 4.55 6.77 -15.48
CA VAL A 481 4.87 7.75 -16.53
C VAL A 481 4.92 7.08 -17.90
N GLU A 482 4.34 7.74 -18.90
CA GLU A 482 4.39 7.33 -20.31
C GLU A 482 5.83 7.30 -20.82
N ARG A 483 6.19 6.24 -21.54
CA ARG A 483 7.57 5.97 -21.95
C ARG A 483 7.84 6.23 -23.43
N ASP A 484 6.79 6.30 -24.23
CA ASP A 484 6.88 6.26 -25.68
C ASP A 484 6.37 7.58 -26.30
N LEU A 485 6.95 8.71 -25.89
CA LEU A 485 6.74 9.99 -26.58
C LEU A 485 7.61 10.05 -27.85
N PRO A 486 7.06 10.43 -29.02
CA PRO A 486 7.86 10.63 -30.23
C PRO A 486 8.98 11.68 -30.02
N PRO A 487 10.19 11.48 -30.58
CA PRO A 487 11.30 12.42 -30.40
C PRO A 487 11.03 13.85 -30.88
N ALA A 488 10.20 14.03 -31.92
CA ALA A 488 9.84 15.36 -32.42
C ALA A 488 9.02 16.16 -31.39
N ASP A 489 8.14 15.48 -30.64
CA ASP A 489 7.35 16.12 -29.59
C ASP A 489 8.23 16.46 -28.38
N PHE A 490 9.27 15.67 -28.11
CA PHE A 490 10.19 15.86 -26.99
C PHE A 490 10.87 17.25 -26.99
N GLU A 491 11.51 17.63 -28.09
CA GLU A 491 12.19 18.93 -28.19
C GLU A 491 11.21 20.09 -28.14
N GLN A 492 10.07 19.96 -28.84
CA GLN A 492 9.06 21.01 -28.89
C GLN A 492 8.43 21.25 -27.50
N LEU A 493 8.19 20.18 -26.73
CA LEU A 493 7.74 20.28 -25.35
C LEU A 493 8.76 21.03 -24.50
N LEU A 494 10.04 20.68 -24.56
CA LEU A 494 11.09 21.35 -23.79
C LEU A 494 11.23 22.85 -24.14
N ILE A 495 11.11 23.21 -25.41
CA ILE A 495 11.10 24.61 -25.86
C ILE A 495 9.93 25.38 -25.25
N SER A 496 8.77 24.72 -25.07
CA SER A 496 7.60 25.28 -24.38
C SER A 496 7.68 25.25 -22.85
N GLU A 497 8.83 24.86 -22.28
CA GLU A 497 9.04 24.62 -20.84
C GLU A 497 8.08 23.57 -20.26
N THR A 498 7.70 22.61 -21.08
CA THR A 498 6.95 21.43 -20.66
C THR A 498 7.91 20.24 -20.72
N PRO A 499 8.23 19.59 -19.60
CA PRO A 499 9.10 18.45 -19.66
C PRO A 499 8.38 17.24 -20.29
N PRO A 500 9.12 16.36 -21.00
CA PRO A 500 8.55 15.31 -21.85
C PRO A 500 8.23 14.05 -21.04
N TRP A 501 7.37 14.20 -20.02
CA TRP A 501 6.83 13.08 -19.27
C TRP A 501 5.35 13.29 -19.01
N LEU A 502 4.56 12.23 -19.22
CA LEU A 502 3.13 12.27 -19.05
C LEU A 502 2.72 11.30 -17.93
N PRO A 503 2.19 11.77 -16.80
CA PRO A 503 1.74 10.89 -15.72
C PRO A 503 0.48 10.14 -16.13
N VAL A 504 0.44 8.83 -15.90
CA VAL A 504 -0.71 7.95 -16.17
C VAL A 504 -1.09 7.23 -14.89
N LEU A 505 -2.36 7.26 -14.49
CA LEU A 505 -2.81 6.53 -13.31
C LEU A 505 -2.47 5.05 -13.45
N SER A 506 -1.77 4.50 -12.47
CA SER A 506 -1.48 3.07 -12.39
C SER A 506 -2.42 2.37 -11.41
N GLN A 507 -2.65 2.98 -10.25
CA GLN A 507 -3.52 2.43 -9.21
C GLN A 507 -4.20 3.56 -8.42
N ALA A 508 -5.32 3.26 -7.77
CA ALA A 508 -5.88 4.11 -6.72
C ALA A 508 -6.44 3.28 -5.57
N VAL A 509 -6.37 3.82 -4.36
CA VAL A 509 -7.01 3.26 -3.16
C VAL A 509 -8.27 4.05 -2.89
N VAL A 510 -9.41 3.38 -2.95
CA VAL A 510 -10.73 4.02 -2.91
C VAL A 510 -11.60 3.40 -1.83
N SER A 511 -12.58 4.17 -1.34
CA SER A 511 -13.74 3.62 -0.64
C SER A 511 -14.83 3.31 -1.68
N LEU A 512 -15.58 2.23 -1.48
CA LEU A 512 -16.78 1.92 -2.26
C LEU A 512 -18.04 1.99 -1.37
N PRO A 513 -18.55 3.18 -1.02
CA PRO A 513 -19.67 3.28 -0.08
C PRO A 513 -20.96 2.61 -0.58
N SER A 514 -21.17 2.52 -1.90
CA SER A 514 -22.28 1.77 -2.50
C SER A 514 -22.22 0.27 -2.17
N ALA A 515 -21.02 -0.31 -2.17
CA ALA A 515 -20.78 -1.69 -1.75
C ALA A 515 -20.80 -1.82 -0.22
N GLN A 516 -20.17 -0.89 0.52
CA GLN A 516 -20.07 -0.95 1.97
C GLN A 516 -21.44 -1.01 2.65
N GLY A 517 -22.44 -0.29 2.14
CA GLY A 517 -23.78 -0.34 2.69
C GLY A 517 -24.38 -1.75 2.66
N LEU A 518 -24.14 -2.51 1.61
CA LEU A 518 -24.72 -3.86 1.45
C LEU A 518 -23.97 -4.92 2.25
N SER A 519 -22.72 -4.63 2.63
CA SER A 519 -21.87 -5.57 3.34
C SER A 519 -22.19 -5.64 4.83
N SER A 520 -22.28 -6.87 5.36
CA SER A 520 -22.33 -7.17 6.80
C SER A 520 -21.01 -6.88 7.53
N ALA A 521 -19.91 -6.75 6.78
CA ALA A 521 -18.58 -6.50 7.29
C ALA A 521 -17.95 -5.23 6.65
N PRO A 522 -17.02 -4.55 7.32
CA PRO A 522 -16.22 -3.50 6.69
C PRO A 522 -15.46 -4.04 5.47
N LEU A 523 -15.66 -3.42 4.31
CA LEU A 523 -15.04 -3.80 3.04
C LEU A 523 -13.61 -3.24 2.87
N GLY A 524 -13.15 -2.40 3.80
CA GLY A 524 -11.85 -1.74 3.73
C GLY A 524 -11.75 -0.75 2.56
N THR A 525 -10.53 -0.54 2.07
CA THR A 525 -10.23 0.39 0.96
C THR A 525 -9.59 -0.38 -0.20
N PRO A 526 -10.39 -0.92 -1.15
CA PRO A 526 -9.84 -1.69 -2.26
C PRO A 526 -8.91 -0.86 -3.15
N ILE A 527 -7.92 -1.54 -3.72
CA ILE A 527 -7.10 -1.02 -4.82
C ILE A 527 -7.86 -1.20 -6.13
N ILE A 528 -7.88 -0.18 -6.97
CA ILE A 528 -8.39 -0.23 -8.34
C ILE A 528 -7.27 0.10 -9.32
N GLU A 529 -7.34 -0.48 -10.51
CA GLU A 529 -6.42 -0.23 -11.62
C GLU A 529 -7.23 0.11 -12.88
N PRO A 530 -6.87 1.14 -13.66
CA PRO A 530 -7.54 1.40 -14.92
C PRO A 530 -7.41 0.21 -15.88
N THR A 531 -8.47 -0.13 -16.60
CA THR A 531 -8.44 -1.25 -17.55
C THR A 531 -7.60 -0.89 -18.77
N LYS A 532 -6.96 -1.89 -19.39
CA LYS A 532 -6.13 -1.66 -20.60
C LYS A 532 -6.97 -1.10 -21.75
N ASP A 533 -8.22 -1.54 -21.89
CA ASP A 533 -9.11 -1.08 -22.95
C ASP A 533 -9.53 0.37 -22.72
N PHE A 534 -9.82 0.77 -21.48
CA PHE A 534 -10.09 2.16 -21.13
C PHE A 534 -8.90 3.08 -21.45
N LEU A 535 -7.68 2.67 -21.10
CA LEU A 535 -6.48 3.43 -21.42
C LEU A 535 -6.20 3.53 -22.93
N ARG A 536 -6.73 2.63 -23.76
CA ARG A 536 -6.50 2.63 -25.22
C ARG A 536 -7.59 3.31 -26.03
N HIS A 537 -8.85 3.18 -25.59
CA HIS A 537 -10.03 3.56 -26.38
C HIS A 537 -10.88 4.63 -25.72
N GLY A 538 -10.59 5.00 -24.47
CA GLY A 538 -11.39 5.93 -23.70
C GLY A 538 -12.74 5.33 -23.28
N ILE A 539 -13.51 6.07 -22.47
CA ILE A 539 -14.73 5.51 -21.86
C ILE A 539 -15.84 5.19 -22.87
N GLU A 540 -15.94 5.96 -23.94
CA GLU A 540 -16.95 5.76 -25.00
C GLU A 540 -16.61 4.57 -25.91
N GLY A 541 -15.33 4.14 -25.93
CA GLY A 541 -14.86 2.99 -26.71
C GLY A 541 -14.89 1.66 -25.96
N VAL A 542 -15.32 1.64 -24.69
CA VAL A 542 -15.31 0.43 -23.84
C VAL A 542 -16.74 -0.05 -23.57
N PRO A 543 -17.05 -1.34 -23.84
CA PRO A 543 -18.36 -1.92 -23.53
C PRO A 543 -18.75 -1.73 -22.06
N ASN A 544 -20.01 -1.35 -21.82
CA ASN A 544 -20.59 -1.12 -20.49
C ASN A 544 -19.82 -0.07 -19.65
N GLY A 545 -19.03 0.81 -20.27
CA GLY A 545 -18.30 1.89 -19.59
C GLY A 545 -17.34 1.41 -18.48
N ILE A 546 -16.70 0.24 -18.63
CA ILE A 546 -15.82 -0.34 -17.61
C ILE A 546 -14.46 0.38 -17.62
N PHE A 547 -14.21 1.24 -16.63
CA PHE A 547 -12.98 2.04 -16.57
C PHE A 547 -11.91 1.47 -15.64
N ALA A 548 -12.29 0.67 -14.63
CA ALA A 548 -11.33 0.12 -13.67
C ALA A 548 -11.64 -1.34 -13.28
N ARG A 549 -10.60 -2.05 -12.88
CA ARG A 549 -10.66 -3.41 -12.31
C ARG A 549 -10.11 -3.42 -10.89
N LEU A 550 -10.52 -4.40 -10.09
CA LEU A 550 -9.93 -4.68 -8.79
C LEU A 550 -8.98 -5.88 -8.94
N PRO A 551 -7.65 -5.75 -8.71
CA PRO A 551 -6.72 -6.86 -8.82
C PRO A 551 -6.97 -7.95 -7.78
N VAL A 552 -7.56 -7.59 -6.64
CA VAL A 552 -8.05 -8.52 -5.62
C VAL A 552 -9.57 -8.39 -5.56
N LYS A 553 -10.30 -9.49 -5.80
CA LYS A 553 -11.77 -9.49 -5.74
C LYS A 553 -12.21 -9.07 -4.34
N LEU A 554 -13.11 -8.10 -4.28
CA LEU A 554 -13.69 -7.63 -3.03
C LEU A 554 -14.95 -8.46 -2.72
N PRO A 555 -14.94 -9.32 -1.69
CA PRO A 555 -16.11 -10.09 -1.32
C PRO A 555 -17.20 -9.17 -0.74
N LEU A 556 -18.40 -9.20 -1.32
CA LEU A 556 -19.57 -8.56 -0.76
C LEU A 556 -20.45 -9.61 -0.09
N ALA A 557 -20.55 -9.57 1.23
CA ALA A 557 -21.38 -10.48 2.02
C ALA A 557 -22.53 -9.72 2.65
N PHE A 558 -23.78 -10.07 2.37
CA PHE A 558 -24.95 -9.28 2.78
C PHE A 558 -25.25 -9.35 4.29
N ALA A 559 -25.76 -8.25 4.87
CA ALA A 559 -26.20 -8.17 6.27
C ALA A 559 -27.48 -8.97 6.53
N GLY A 560 -27.36 -10.02 7.34
CA GLY A 560 -28.42 -10.97 7.68
C GLY A 560 -27.94 -12.41 7.50
N GLY A 561 -26.99 -12.83 8.36
CA GLY A 561 -26.28 -14.11 8.24
C GLY A 561 -27.20 -15.26 7.83
N SER A 562 -26.75 -16.03 6.85
CA SER A 562 -27.37 -17.27 6.35
C SER A 562 -28.88 -17.34 6.59
N ALA A 563 -29.67 -16.73 5.71
CA ALA A 563 -31.13 -16.90 5.70
C ALA A 563 -31.47 -18.39 5.55
N GLY A 564 -31.51 -19.13 6.67
CA GLY A 564 -31.83 -20.55 6.79
C GLY A 564 -31.59 -21.39 5.53
N GLY A 565 -30.33 -21.58 5.11
CA GLY A 565 -30.00 -22.46 3.97
C GLY A 565 -30.33 -21.90 2.57
N LEU A 566 -30.79 -20.67 2.41
CA LEU A 566 -31.07 -20.06 1.11
C LEU A 566 -30.12 -18.89 0.87
N ALA A 567 -29.27 -19.02 -0.16
CA ALA A 567 -28.23 -18.05 -0.50
C ALA A 567 -28.77 -16.62 -0.63
N LEU A 568 -28.33 -15.76 0.29
CA LEU A 568 -27.82 -14.46 -0.14
C LEU A 568 -26.59 -14.75 -1.01
N PRO A 569 -26.57 -14.33 -2.28
CA PRO A 569 -25.38 -14.54 -3.10
C PRO A 569 -24.28 -13.62 -2.60
N ASP A 570 -23.33 -14.16 -1.82
CA ASP A 570 -22.03 -13.50 -1.71
C ASP A 570 -21.47 -13.36 -3.13
N PHE A 571 -21.15 -12.14 -3.55
CA PHE A 571 -20.55 -11.91 -4.87
C PHE A 571 -19.25 -11.12 -4.75
N GLY A 572 -18.32 -11.40 -5.66
CA GLY A 572 -17.05 -10.68 -5.72
C GLY A 572 -17.14 -9.49 -6.66
N ILE A 573 -16.91 -8.29 -6.15
CA ILE A 573 -16.68 -7.10 -6.99
C ILE A 573 -15.26 -7.21 -7.54
N ASP A 574 -15.13 -7.21 -8.87
CA ASP A 574 -13.84 -7.28 -9.57
C ASP A 574 -13.68 -6.18 -10.65
N GLY A 575 -14.69 -5.32 -10.83
CA GLY A 575 -14.63 -4.17 -11.72
C GLY A 575 -15.50 -2.99 -11.30
N LEU A 576 -15.24 -1.84 -11.92
CA LEU A 576 -16.04 -0.63 -11.81
C LEU A 576 -16.44 -0.13 -13.20
N SER A 577 -17.73 0.12 -13.36
CA SER A 577 -18.37 0.66 -14.55
C SER A 577 -18.94 2.05 -14.28
N ARG A 578 -18.74 2.97 -15.23
CA ARG A 578 -19.39 4.29 -15.24
C ARG A 578 -20.91 4.15 -15.31
N GLU A 579 -21.41 3.16 -16.03
CA GLU A 579 -22.84 2.96 -16.29
C GLU A 579 -23.51 2.15 -15.18
N LEU A 580 -22.87 1.07 -14.74
CA LEU A 580 -23.44 0.05 -13.85
C LEU A 580 -22.94 0.13 -12.39
N GLY A 581 -21.91 0.94 -12.10
CA GLY A 581 -21.31 1.02 -10.77
C GLY A 581 -20.35 -0.15 -10.47
N PRO A 582 -20.23 -0.61 -9.22
CA PRO A 582 -19.44 -1.80 -8.89
C PRO A 582 -20.03 -3.06 -9.52
N ILE A 583 -19.20 -3.82 -10.24
CA ILE A 583 -19.60 -5.02 -10.99
C ILE A 583 -18.72 -6.22 -10.61
N GLY A 584 -19.29 -7.42 -10.79
CA GLY A 584 -18.54 -8.68 -10.85
C GLY A 584 -18.40 -9.18 -12.30
N ASN A 585 -17.53 -10.16 -12.54
CA ASN A 585 -17.26 -10.71 -13.87
C ASN A 585 -16.75 -9.64 -14.88
N GLN A 586 -15.87 -8.74 -14.44
CA GLN A 586 -15.32 -7.65 -15.24
C GLN A 586 -14.74 -8.13 -16.59
N ALA A 587 -13.96 -9.21 -16.60
CA ALA A 587 -13.34 -9.74 -17.82
C ALA A 587 -14.38 -10.29 -18.82
N GLY A 588 -15.40 -10.99 -18.32
CA GLY A 588 -16.51 -11.46 -19.14
C GLY A 588 -17.33 -10.31 -19.71
N LEU A 589 -17.71 -9.33 -18.88
CA LEU A 589 -18.49 -8.18 -19.32
C LEU A 589 -17.73 -7.30 -20.31
N SER A 590 -16.40 -7.24 -20.24
CA SER A 590 -15.57 -6.55 -21.23
C SER A 590 -15.57 -7.24 -22.59
N SER A 591 -15.80 -8.56 -22.62
CA SER A 591 -15.92 -9.37 -23.85
C SER A 591 -17.38 -9.67 -24.25
N GLY A 592 -18.36 -9.04 -23.57
CA GLY A 592 -19.78 -9.26 -23.84
C GLY A 592 -20.30 -10.64 -23.42
N ARG A 593 -19.71 -11.25 -22.38
CA ARG A 593 -20.09 -12.56 -21.84
C ARG A 593 -20.39 -12.49 -20.34
N PHE A 594 -21.53 -13.03 -19.94
CA PHE A 594 -21.89 -13.28 -18.55
C PHE A 594 -21.52 -14.73 -18.17
N ASP A 595 -20.58 -14.88 -17.23
CA ASP A 595 -20.19 -16.17 -16.64
C ASP A 595 -20.60 -16.19 -15.15
N PRO A 596 -21.63 -16.98 -14.77
CA PRO A 596 -22.11 -17.06 -13.39
C PRO A 596 -21.07 -17.66 -12.43
N LYS A 597 -20.11 -18.47 -12.92
CA LYS A 597 -19.01 -19.00 -12.10
C LYS A 597 -17.97 -17.95 -11.77
N ALA A 598 -17.85 -16.91 -12.59
CA ALA A 598 -16.98 -15.77 -12.30
C ALA A 598 -17.59 -14.84 -11.24
N LEU A 599 -18.92 -14.85 -11.09
CA LEU A 599 -19.67 -14.00 -10.16
C LEU A 599 -19.79 -14.60 -8.76
N PHE A 600 -20.14 -15.90 -8.65
CA PHE A 600 -20.41 -16.54 -7.36
C PHE A 600 -19.23 -17.40 -6.88
N PRO A 601 -18.88 -17.36 -5.58
CA PRO A 601 -17.94 -18.29 -4.99
C PRO A 601 -18.52 -19.71 -5.02
N SER A 602 -17.64 -20.71 -4.97
CA SER A 602 -18.04 -22.11 -4.92
C SER A 602 -18.83 -22.49 -3.67
N SER A 603 -18.97 -21.60 -2.69
CA SER A 603 -19.80 -21.75 -1.49
C SER A 603 -21.24 -21.26 -1.67
N ALA A 604 -21.57 -20.51 -2.73
CA ALA A 604 -22.92 -20.02 -2.95
C ALA A 604 -23.88 -21.19 -3.24
N ARG A 605 -24.93 -21.34 -2.43
CA ARG A 605 -25.87 -22.47 -2.47
C ARG A 605 -27.33 -22.04 -2.43
N LEU A 606 -28.14 -22.48 -3.39
CA LEU A 606 -29.58 -22.46 -3.30
C LEU A 606 -30.06 -23.68 -2.47
N LEU A 607 -30.93 -23.45 -1.49
CA LEU A 607 -31.51 -24.50 -0.61
C LEU A 607 -30.45 -25.37 0.10
N GLY A 608 -29.28 -24.79 0.39
CA GLY A 608 -28.21 -25.38 1.19
C GLY A 608 -27.38 -26.44 0.46
N ALA A 609 -27.86 -26.93 -0.68
CA ALA A 609 -27.27 -28.07 -1.39
C ALA A 609 -26.92 -27.77 -2.86
N ILE A 610 -27.69 -26.91 -3.55
CA ILE A 610 -27.56 -26.72 -5.01
C ILE A 610 -26.61 -25.57 -5.29
N GLY A 611 -25.55 -25.77 -6.08
CA GLY A 611 -24.63 -24.69 -6.44
C GLY A 611 -25.30 -23.58 -7.25
N LEU A 612 -25.27 -22.33 -6.76
CA LEU A 612 -25.96 -21.22 -7.44
C LEU A 612 -25.39 -20.99 -8.87
N ALA A 613 -24.07 -21.06 -9.03
CA ALA A 613 -23.43 -20.93 -10.35
C ALA A 613 -23.78 -22.06 -11.34
N GLU A 614 -24.36 -23.18 -10.88
CA GLU A 614 -24.71 -24.32 -11.73
C GLU A 614 -26.13 -24.22 -12.31
N ILE A 615 -26.98 -23.41 -11.70
CA ILE A 615 -28.40 -23.26 -12.08
C ILE A 615 -28.69 -21.94 -12.79
N ILE A 616 -27.70 -21.06 -12.89
CA ILE A 616 -27.80 -19.79 -13.64
C ILE A 616 -27.25 -20.00 -15.04
N ALA A 617 -27.98 -19.53 -16.05
CA ALA A 617 -27.60 -19.63 -17.45
C ALA A 617 -26.55 -18.57 -17.84
N ASP A 618 -25.50 -18.98 -18.56
CA ASP A 618 -24.59 -18.09 -19.27
C ASP A 618 -25.38 -17.16 -20.23
N ALA A 619 -24.83 -16.00 -20.53
CA ALA A 619 -25.38 -15.10 -21.56
C ALA A 619 -24.29 -14.38 -22.35
N THR A 620 -24.64 -13.92 -23.55
CA THR A 620 -23.72 -13.21 -24.46
C THR A 620 -24.40 -11.99 -25.07
N GLY A 621 -23.59 -11.04 -25.57
CA GLY A 621 -24.08 -9.81 -26.20
C GLY A 621 -24.79 -8.87 -25.21
N ALA A 622 -25.80 -8.15 -25.68
CA ALA A 622 -26.56 -7.20 -24.85
C ALA A 622 -27.28 -7.85 -23.65
N ASP A 623 -27.62 -9.14 -23.76
CA ASP A 623 -28.28 -9.92 -22.71
C ASP A 623 -27.32 -10.18 -21.53
N ALA A 624 -26.00 -10.16 -21.74
CA ALA A 624 -25.01 -10.32 -20.68
C ALA A 624 -25.00 -9.16 -19.67
N ALA A 625 -25.22 -7.92 -20.13
CA ALA A 625 -25.30 -6.74 -19.28
C ALA A 625 -26.61 -6.72 -18.48
N LEU A 626 -27.74 -7.08 -19.11
CA LEU A 626 -29.06 -7.16 -18.48
C LEU A 626 -29.14 -8.24 -17.39
N ARG A 627 -28.35 -9.30 -17.50
CA ARG A 627 -28.28 -10.40 -16.51
C ARG A 627 -27.24 -10.17 -15.42
N SER A 628 -26.46 -9.09 -15.52
CA SER A 628 -25.52 -8.70 -14.47
C SER A 628 -26.26 -8.07 -13.28
N LEU A 629 -25.74 -8.28 -12.07
CA LEU A 629 -26.29 -7.66 -10.87
C LEU A 629 -25.80 -6.22 -10.79
N VAL A 630 -26.72 -5.26 -10.90
CA VAL A 630 -26.43 -3.82 -10.89
C VAL A 630 -26.83 -3.23 -9.55
N LEU A 631 -25.88 -2.53 -8.92
CA LEU A 631 -26.11 -1.80 -7.68
C LEU A 631 -26.44 -0.34 -7.99
N THR A 632 -27.64 0.10 -7.64
CA THR A 632 -28.07 1.48 -7.77
C THR A 632 -28.08 2.15 -6.40
N ARG A 633 -27.54 3.37 -6.30
CA ARG A 633 -27.52 4.13 -5.05
C ARG A 633 -28.24 5.47 -5.22
N ARG A 634 -29.13 5.78 -4.29
CA ARG A 634 -29.86 7.04 -4.22
C ARG A 634 -29.61 7.70 -2.87
N GLN A 635 -29.20 8.96 -2.88
CA GLN A 635 -29.15 9.78 -1.67
C GLN A 635 -30.52 10.43 -1.44
N LEU A 636 -31.08 10.22 -0.26
CA LEU A 636 -32.27 10.90 0.26
C LEU A 636 -31.83 11.97 1.28
N PRO A 637 -32.70 12.93 1.64
CA PRO A 637 -32.37 13.96 2.63
C PRO A 637 -31.98 13.40 4.01
N ASP A 638 -32.53 12.25 4.39
CA ASP A 638 -32.42 11.62 5.71
C ASP A 638 -31.68 10.27 5.70
N ALA A 639 -31.44 9.67 4.52
CA ALA A 639 -30.85 8.34 4.40
C ALA A 639 -30.11 8.14 3.07
N LEU A 640 -29.25 7.13 3.03
CA LEU A 640 -28.66 6.57 1.82
C LEU A 640 -29.36 5.26 1.49
N GLU A 641 -29.96 5.17 0.31
CA GLU A 641 -30.57 3.92 -0.19
C GLU A 641 -29.67 3.26 -1.23
N THR A 642 -29.42 1.97 -1.07
CA THR A 642 -28.82 1.11 -2.10
C THR A 642 -29.82 0.03 -2.49
N ARG A 643 -30.09 -0.10 -3.78
CA ARG A 643 -31.04 -1.07 -4.35
C ARG A 643 -30.36 -1.93 -5.41
N PHE A 644 -30.69 -3.21 -5.42
CA PHE A 644 -30.38 -4.09 -6.54
C PHE A 644 -31.60 -4.92 -6.89
N SER A 645 -31.76 -5.21 -8.17
CA SER A 645 -32.76 -6.14 -8.69
C SER A 645 -32.06 -7.05 -9.68
N TRP A 646 -32.30 -8.35 -9.56
CA TRP A 646 -31.61 -9.35 -10.36
C TRP A 646 -32.59 -10.43 -10.81
N ALA A 647 -32.65 -10.67 -12.13
CA ALA A 647 -33.54 -11.63 -12.75
C ALA A 647 -32.79 -12.46 -13.82
N PRO A 648 -31.93 -13.40 -13.41
CA PRO A 648 -31.12 -14.19 -14.34
C PRO A 648 -31.93 -15.29 -15.02
N GLY A 649 -31.42 -15.78 -16.15
CA GLY A 649 -31.92 -17.01 -16.77
C GLY A 649 -31.53 -18.25 -15.97
N LEU A 650 -32.38 -19.27 -15.96
CA LEU A 650 -32.16 -20.53 -15.26
C LEU A 650 -31.73 -21.66 -16.22
N THR A 651 -30.91 -22.58 -15.72
CA THR A 651 -30.55 -23.84 -16.40
C THR A 651 -30.67 -25.01 -15.43
N LYS A 652 -30.85 -26.22 -15.98
CA LYS A 652 -30.74 -27.45 -15.21
C LYS A 652 -29.33 -27.61 -14.64
N ASP A 653 -29.24 -28.11 -13.41
CA ASP A 653 -27.96 -28.46 -12.81
C ASP A 653 -27.36 -29.72 -13.45
N ARG A 654 -26.09 -30.00 -13.17
CA ARG A 654 -25.40 -31.17 -13.74
C ARG A 654 -25.91 -32.50 -13.19
N GLN A 655 -26.40 -32.52 -11.95
CA GLN A 655 -26.84 -33.74 -11.27
C GLN A 655 -28.32 -34.04 -11.53
N GLY A 656 -29.06 -33.12 -12.15
CA GLY A 656 -30.49 -33.25 -12.45
C GLY A 656 -31.37 -33.17 -11.20
N VAL A 657 -30.84 -32.56 -10.13
CA VAL A 657 -31.56 -32.28 -8.87
C VAL A 657 -32.46 -31.06 -9.02
N PHE A 658 -32.07 -30.09 -9.85
CA PHE A 658 -32.79 -28.86 -10.14
C PHE A 658 -33.21 -28.84 -11.61
N GLU A 659 -34.51 -28.87 -11.86
CA GLU A 659 -35.08 -28.82 -13.20
C GLU A 659 -36.03 -27.62 -13.33
N PRO A 660 -35.61 -26.54 -14.03
CA PRO A 660 -36.49 -25.40 -14.30
C PRO A 660 -37.53 -25.79 -15.36
N GLY A 661 -38.79 -25.45 -15.11
CA GLY A 661 -39.86 -25.56 -16.09
C GLY A 661 -39.76 -24.49 -17.20
N PRO A 662 -40.60 -24.59 -18.24
CA PRO A 662 -40.58 -23.66 -19.38
C PRO A 662 -40.95 -22.22 -19.00
N ALA A 663 -41.63 -22.01 -17.87
CA ALA A 663 -41.99 -20.68 -17.34
C ALA A 663 -41.20 -20.34 -16.07
N ALA A 664 -40.07 -21.01 -15.82
CA ALA A 664 -39.29 -20.79 -14.61
C ALA A 664 -38.69 -19.38 -14.58
N THR A 665 -38.90 -18.68 -13.47
CA THR A 665 -38.31 -17.36 -13.23
C THR A 665 -37.64 -17.34 -11.86
N PHE A 666 -36.55 -16.58 -11.78
CA PHE A 666 -35.90 -16.28 -10.52
C PHE A 666 -35.71 -14.76 -10.42
N THR A 667 -36.23 -14.16 -9.36
CA THR A 667 -36.05 -12.73 -9.09
C THR A 667 -35.53 -12.52 -7.67
N LEU A 668 -34.60 -11.60 -7.53
CA LEU A 668 -33.99 -11.20 -6.27
C LEU A 668 -33.97 -9.67 -6.19
N ASP A 669 -34.68 -9.12 -5.22
CA ASP A 669 -34.78 -7.68 -4.96
C ASP A 669 -34.22 -7.37 -3.58
N GLY A 670 -33.21 -6.51 -3.53
CA GLY A 670 -32.60 -6.06 -2.29
C GLY A 670 -32.68 -4.55 -2.12
N LEU A 671 -33.04 -4.12 -0.92
CA LEU A 671 -33.06 -2.74 -0.48
C LEU A 671 -32.27 -2.61 0.83
N LEU A 672 -31.33 -1.71 0.85
CA LEU A 672 -30.66 -1.25 2.06
C LEU A 672 -30.92 0.23 2.25
N ARG A 673 -31.28 0.61 3.48
CA ARG A 673 -31.42 1.98 3.92
C ARG A 673 -30.47 2.25 5.09
N ALA A 674 -29.53 3.16 4.90
CA ALA A 674 -28.59 3.63 5.91
C ALA A 674 -28.95 5.07 6.31
N PRO A 675 -29.56 5.30 7.48
CA PRO A 675 -29.92 6.64 7.95
C PRO A 675 -28.69 7.55 8.14
N LEU A 676 -28.84 8.85 7.87
CA LEU A 676 -27.79 9.85 8.05
C LEU A 676 -27.70 10.38 9.50
N ASP A 677 -28.66 10.02 10.35
CA ASP A 677 -28.74 10.39 11.76
C ASP A 677 -27.89 9.50 12.69
N GLY A 678 -27.19 8.52 12.12
CA GLY A 678 -26.35 7.57 12.86
C GLY A 678 -27.08 6.36 13.43
N SER A 679 -28.38 6.19 13.16
CA SER A 679 -29.09 4.98 13.53
C SER A 679 -28.63 3.77 12.69
N PRO A 680 -28.75 2.53 13.21
CA PRO A 680 -28.25 1.34 12.52
C PRO A 680 -28.88 1.16 11.13
N PRO A 681 -28.10 0.74 10.12
CA PRO A 681 -28.65 0.47 8.79
C PRO A 681 -29.63 -0.71 8.82
N SER A 682 -30.65 -0.63 7.98
CA SER A 682 -31.63 -1.71 7.78
C SER A 682 -31.53 -2.27 6.36
N SER A 683 -31.59 -3.59 6.23
CA SER A 683 -31.67 -4.34 4.97
C SER A 683 -33.02 -5.05 4.83
N ARG A 684 -33.45 -5.23 3.59
CA ARG A 684 -34.58 -6.04 3.17
C ARG A 684 -34.20 -6.78 1.89
N LEU A 685 -34.48 -8.07 1.86
CA LEU A 685 -34.27 -8.96 0.74
C LEU A 685 -35.57 -9.72 0.47
N ASP A 686 -36.07 -9.61 -0.74
CA ASP A 686 -37.18 -10.40 -1.24
C ASP A 686 -36.69 -11.22 -2.43
N GLY A 687 -37.18 -12.44 -2.55
CA GLY A 687 -37.15 -13.05 -3.86
C GLY A 687 -37.99 -14.28 -4.00
N ARG A 688 -37.96 -14.76 -5.24
CA ARG A 688 -39.03 -15.56 -5.79
C ARG A 688 -38.47 -16.49 -6.84
N LEU A 689 -38.76 -17.77 -6.69
CA LEU A 689 -38.43 -18.81 -7.65
C LEU A 689 -39.71 -19.53 -8.05
N THR A 690 -40.05 -19.56 -9.35
CA THR A 690 -41.31 -20.12 -9.85
C THR A 690 -41.09 -21.27 -10.81
N ASP A 691 -42.06 -22.19 -10.89
CA ASP A 691 -42.09 -23.31 -11.85
C ASP A 691 -40.80 -24.14 -11.87
N VAL A 692 -40.37 -24.62 -10.69
CA VAL A 692 -39.17 -25.45 -10.54
C VAL A 692 -39.52 -26.81 -9.98
N THR A 693 -38.81 -27.85 -10.43
CA THR A 693 -38.94 -29.19 -9.89
C THR A 693 -37.62 -29.61 -9.25
N LEU A 694 -37.70 -30.10 -8.00
CA LEU A 694 -36.56 -30.68 -7.31
C LEU A 694 -36.66 -32.20 -7.32
N HIS A 695 -35.60 -32.86 -7.76
CA HIS A 695 -35.50 -34.30 -7.82
C HIS A 695 -34.56 -34.82 -6.73
N PHE A 696 -35.09 -35.71 -5.90
CA PHE A 696 -34.37 -36.32 -4.80
C PHE A 696 -34.26 -37.83 -5.06
N PHE A 697 -33.05 -38.36 -4.84
CA PHE A 697 -32.67 -39.77 -4.98
C PHE A 697 -32.72 -40.32 -6.42
N GLY A 698 -31.56 -40.80 -6.90
CA GLY A 698 -31.40 -41.38 -8.24
C GLY A 698 -31.06 -40.34 -9.32
N GLY A 699 -30.17 -40.70 -10.26
CA GLY A 699 -29.81 -39.88 -11.42
C GLY A 699 -30.48 -40.38 -12.71
N GLY A 700 -30.86 -39.47 -13.60
CA GLY A 700 -31.46 -39.83 -14.90
C GLY A 700 -32.85 -40.48 -14.77
N ALA A 701 -33.04 -41.65 -15.37
CA ALA A 701 -34.33 -42.37 -15.38
C ALA A 701 -34.72 -43.00 -14.02
N GLY A 702 -33.89 -42.84 -12.98
CA GLY A 702 -34.09 -43.42 -11.64
C GLY A 702 -34.57 -42.43 -10.57
N LYS A 703 -35.11 -41.26 -10.92
CA LYS A 703 -35.62 -40.25 -9.97
C LYS A 703 -36.70 -40.88 -9.07
N CYS A 704 -36.46 -40.97 -7.76
CA CYS A 704 -37.36 -41.65 -6.83
C CYS A 704 -38.38 -40.73 -6.19
N VAL A 705 -38.04 -39.46 -5.94
CA VAL A 705 -38.96 -38.45 -5.39
C VAL A 705 -38.78 -37.16 -6.17
N SER A 706 -39.85 -36.62 -6.76
CA SER A 706 -39.82 -35.32 -7.42
C SER A 706 -40.86 -34.41 -6.78
N ILE A 707 -40.45 -33.20 -6.42
CA ILE A 707 -41.31 -32.18 -5.83
C ILE A 707 -41.37 -31.01 -6.80
N ALA A 708 -42.52 -30.82 -7.44
CA ALA A 708 -42.79 -29.69 -8.30
C ALA A 708 -43.30 -28.53 -7.46
N PHE A 709 -42.60 -27.40 -7.50
CA PHE A 709 -43.00 -26.15 -6.84
C PHE A 709 -43.65 -25.22 -7.86
N GLU A 710 -44.83 -24.71 -7.52
CA GLU A 710 -45.40 -23.56 -8.21
C GLU A 710 -44.55 -22.32 -7.91
N GLU A 711 -44.19 -22.15 -6.64
CA GLU A 711 -43.49 -20.98 -6.15
C GLU A 711 -42.70 -21.28 -4.88
N ILE A 712 -41.53 -20.68 -4.73
CA ILE A 712 -40.79 -20.60 -3.48
C ILE A 712 -40.51 -19.11 -3.24
N ARG A 713 -41.16 -18.53 -2.22
CA ARG A 713 -40.89 -17.15 -1.78
C ARG A 713 -39.96 -17.13 -0.58
N PHE A 714 -39.03 -16.20 -0.59
CA PHE A 714 -38.16 -15.93 0.55
C PHE A 714 -38.19 -14.45 0.92
N HIS A 715 -38.17 -14.20 2.21
CA HIS A 715 -38.11 -12.86 2.78
C HIS A 715 -37.14 -12.83 3.95
N ALA A 716 -36.22 -11.88 3.92
CA ALA A 716 -35.30 -11.60 5.02
C ALA A 716 -35.17 -10.09 5.23
N ALA A 717 -35.32 -9.64 6.47
CA ALA A 717 -35.19 -8.23 6.83
C ALA A 717 -34.41 -8.09 8.14
N THR A 718 -33.73 -6.95 8.31
CA THR A 718 -33.01 -6.66 9.55
C THR A 718 -33.98 -6.63 10.74
N GLY A 719 -33.71 -7.44 11.76
CA GLY A 719 -34.55 -7.55 12.95
C GLY A 719 -35.67 -8.59 12.86
N GLU A 720 -35.83 -9.26 11.71
CA GLU A 720 -36.81 -10.32 11.49
C GLU A 720 -36.14 -11.68 11.27
N ALA A 721 -36.80 -12.77 11.70
CA ALA A 721 -36.36 -14.11 11.36
C ALA A 721 -36.61 -14.37 9.86
N PRO A 722 -35.63 -14.91 9.11
CA PRO A 722 -35.82 -15.27 7.71
C PRO A 722 -37.03 -16.21 7.53
N SER A 723 -37.84 -15.96 6.51
CA SER A 723 -39.01 -16.78 6.19
C SER A 723 -38.91 -17.39 4.79
N LEU A 724 -39.37 -18.64 4.69
CA LEU A 724 -39.46 -19.41 3.46
C LEU A 724 -40.89 -19.93 3.31
N HIS A 725 -41.51 -19.62 2.17
CA HIS A 725 -42.88 -20.01 1.86
C HIS A 725 -42.90 -20.79 0.53
N PRO A 726 -42.78 -22.14 0.58
CA PRO A 726 -42.93 -22.98 -0.60
C PRO A 726 -44.40 -23.28 -0.89
N VAL A 727 -44.80 -23.14 -2.15
CA VAL A 727 -46.08 -23.57 -2.71
C VAL A 727 -45.80 -24.76 -3.63
N ILE A 728 -46.18 -25.94 -3.18
CA ILE A 728 -45.95 -27.20 -3.89
C ILE A 728 -47.12 -27.46 -4.83
N ARG A 729 -46.81 -27.64 -6.11
CA ARG A 729 -47.77 -28.08 -7.14
C ARG A 729 -48.05 -29.56 -7.01
N GLU A 730 -47.00 -30.38 -6.90
CA GLU A 730 -47.13 -31.84 -6.89
C GLU A 730 -45.92 -32.52 -6.22
N VAL A 731 -46.15 -33.69 -5.62
CA VAL A 731 -45.10 -34.63 -5.20
C VAL A 731 -45.37 -35.95 -5.87
N THR A 732 -44.39 -36.45 -6.63
CA THR A 732 -44.47 -37.72 -7.38
C THR A 732 -43.37 -38.67 -6.94
N PHE A 733 -43.69 -39.94 -6.79
CA PHE A 733 -42.74 -41.00 -6.51
C PHE A 733 -42.44 -41.79 -7.78
N GLY A 734 -41.16 -41.84 -8.15
CA GLY A 734 -40.68 -42.52 -9.34
C GLY A 734 -39.81 -43.74 -9.02
N GLY A 735 -39.35 -44.43 -10.05
CA GLY A 735 -38.44 -45.57 -9.91
C GLY A 735 -38.98 -46.66 -8.98
N PRO A 736 -38.17 -47.22 -8.06
CA PRO A 736 -38.60 -48.24 -7.10
C PRO A 736 -39.72 -47.79 -6.15
N LEU A 737 -39.99 -46.49 -6.04
CA LEU A 737 -41.04 -45.93 -5.15
C LEU A 737 -42.36 -45.65 -5.89
N ALA A 738 -42.46 -45.94 -7.20
CA ALA A 738 -43.68 -45.70 -7.97
C ALA A 738 -44.93 -46.43 -7.42
N PHE A 739 -44.73 -47.54 -6.71
CA PHE A 739 -45.83 -48.26 -6.03
C PHE A 739 -46.46 -47.45 -4.88
N VAL A 740 -45.74 -46.48 -4.30
CA VAL A 740 -46.25 -45.60 -3.23
C VAL A 740 -47.37 -44.70 -3.74
N ASP A 741 -47.26 -44.18 -4.97
CA ASP A 741 -48.34 -43.41 -5.60
C ASP A 741 -49.56 -44.28 -5.91
N ALA A 742 -49.36 -45.54 -6.29
CA ALA A 742 -50.45 -46.50 -6.47
C ALA A 742 -51.16 -46.87 -5.14
N LEU A 743 -50.40 -46.95 -4.04
CA LEU A 743 -50.92 -47.21 -2.70
C LEU A 743 -51.63 -46.01 -2.07
N ARG A 744 -51.24 -44.77 -2.41
CA ARG A 744 -51.88 -43.54 -1.91
C ARG A 744 -53.40 -43.50 -2.12
N GLN A 745 -53.91 -44.22 -3.12
CA GLN A 745 -55.35 -44.33 -3.43
C GLN A 745 -56.10 -45.35 -2.55
N TYR A 746 -55.39 -46.26 -1.86
CA TYR A 746 -55.96 -47.37 -1.08
C TYR A 746 -55.63 -47.33 0.42
N LEU A 747 -54.83 -46.37 0.88
CA LEU A 747 -54.32 -46.31 2.26
C LEU A 747 -55.09 -45.29 3.12
N SER A 748 -56.20 -45.69 3.74
CA SER A 748 -56.64 -45.12 5.02
C SER A 748 -56.27 -46.09 6.14
N PHE A 749 -54.99 -46.14 6.50
CA PHE A 749 -54.54 -46.96 7.63
C PHE A 749 -54.48 -46.08 8.87
N GLY A 750 -55.24 -46.47 9.90
CA GLY A 750 -55.16 -45.90 11.24
C GLY A 750 -53.80 -46.20 11.88
N GLY A 751 -52.76 -45.46 11.48
CA GLY A 751 -51.47 -45.40 12.17
C GLY A 751 -50.36 -46.37 11.72
N SER A 752 -50.42 -46.97 10.53
CA SER A 752 -49.33 -47.81 9.99
C SER A 752 -49.22 -47.68 8.46
N GLY A 753 -48.06 -47.28 7.93
CA GLY A 753 -47.82 -47.07 6.50
C GLY A 753 -46.72 -46.04 6.17
N PRO A 754 -46.49 -45.77 4.86
CA PRO A 754 -45.67 -44.63 4.41
C PRO A 754 -46.33 -43.29 4.75
N TYR A 755 -45.54 -42.30 5.13
CA TYR A 755 -45.97 -40.94 5.44
C TYR A 755 -44.96 -39.92 4.93
N VAL A 756 -45.46 -38.72 4.62
CA VAL A 756 -44.64 -37.53 4.33
C VAL A 756 -45.16 -36.38 5.17
N GLU A 757 -44.28 -35.79 5.97
CA GLU A 757 -44.55 -34.61 6.78
C GLU A 757 -43.70 -33.44 6.30
N LEU A 758 -44.32 -32.27 6.15
CA LEU A 758 -43.70 -31.06 5.62
C LEU A 758 -43.79 -29.97 6.68
N THR A 759 -42.67 -29.33 6.97
CA THR A 759 -42.57 -28.16 7.86
C THR A 759 -41.81 -27.04 7.16
N ALA A 760 -41.87 -25.82 7.72
CA ALA A 760 -41.16 -24.66 7.17
C ALA A 760 -39.62 -24.85 7.10
N SER A 761 -39.06 -25.82 7.83
CA SER A 761 -37.62 -26.04 7.90
C SER A 761 -37.15 -27.44 7.46
N ARG A 762 -38.06 -28.41 7.30
CA ARG A 762 -37.71 -29.81 6.96
C ARG A 762 -38.81 -30.52 6.18
N ILE A 763 -38.38 -31.46 5.35
CA ILE A 763 -39.22 -32.47 4.69
C ILE A 763 -38.87 -33.83 5.28
N THR A 764 -39.85 -34.51 5.86
CA THR A 764 -39.70 -35.86 6.42
C THR A 764 -40.49 -36.85 5.58
N ALA A 765 -39.84 -37.91 5.12
CA ALA A 765 -40.49 -39.02 4.44
C ALA A 765 -40.11 -40.32 5.14
N GLY A 766 -41.09 -41.12 5.55
CA GLY A 766 -40.82 -42.34 6.30
C GLY A 766 -41.88 -43.41 6.13
N VAL A 767 -41.57 -44.61 6.65
CA VAL A 767 -42.48 -45.75 6.71
C VAL A 767 -42.48 -46.26 8.15
N LEU A 768 -43.67 -46.42 8.73
CA LEU A 768 -43.87 -47.03 10.04
C LEU A 768 -44.74 -48.28 9.90
N VAL A 769 -44.20 -49.43 10.28
CA VAL A 769 -44.91 -50.72 10.28
C VAL A 769 -45.02 -51.22 11.71
N ALA A 770 -46.23 -51.24 12.26
CA ALA A 770 -46.51 -51.96 13.50
C ALA A 770 -46.81 -53.42 13.19
N LEU A 771 -46.06 -54.35 13.79
CA LEU A 771 -46.33 -55.78 13.66
C LEU A 771 -47.37 -56.21 14.72
N PRO A 772 -48.36 -57.04 14.36
CA PRO A 772 -49.35 -57.52 15.32
C PRO A 772 -48.68 -58.35 16.42
N SER A 773 -49.32 -58.39 17.59
CA SER A 773 -48.85 -59.24 18.69
C SER A 773 -48.92 -60.72 18.30
N ILE A 774 -47.81 -61.45 18.48
CA ILE A 774 -47.71 -62.88 18.17
C ILE A 774 -47.75 -63.65 19.49
N THR A 775 -48.77 -64.50 19.69
CA THR A 775 -48.87 -65.38 20.87
C THR A 775 -49.00 -66.83 20.41
N VAL A 776 -48.07 -67.68 20.84
CA VAL A 776 -48.05 -69.13 20.52
C VAL A 776 -47.71 -69.92 21.79
N GLY A 777 -48.70 -70.57 22.39
CA GLY A 777 -48.52 -71.34 23.62
C GLY A 777 -48.00 -70.46 24.77
N VAL A 778 -46.83 -70.82 25.32
CA VAL A 778 -46.16 -70.05 26.37
C VAL A 778 -45.38 -68.84 25.84
N PHE A 779 -45.27 -68.65 24.51
CA PHE A 779 -44.54 -67.56 23.86
C PHE A 779 -45.46 -66.37 23.51
N THR A 780 -45.03 -65.14 23.79
CA THR A 780 -45.72 -63.88 23.42
C THR A 780 -44.70 -62.82 23.00
N LEU A 781 -44.92 -62.18 21.83
CA LEU A 781 -44.16 -61.02 21.34
C LEU A 781 -45.13 -59.86 21.07
N LYS A 782 -44.94 -58.71 21.71
CA LYS A 782 -45.80 -57.51 21.59
C LYS A 782 -44.97 -56.26 21.30
N ASN A 783 -45.65 -55.22 20.80
CA ASN A 783 -45.09 -53.87 20.58
C ASN A 783 -43.90 -53.80 19.60
N LEU A 784 -43.76 -54.77 18.69
CA LEU A 784 -42.70 -54.73 17.69
C LEU A 784 -43.09 -53.76 16.55
N THR A 785 -42.31 -52.70 16.37
CA THR A 785 -42.48 -51.76 15.24
C THR A 785 -41.19 -51.66 14.43
N LEU A 786 -41.31 -51.49 13.11
CA LEU A 786 -40.20 -51.15 12.23
C LEU A 786 -40.43 -49.75 11.67
N ARG A 787 -39.45 -48.85 11.85
CA ARG A 787 -39.49 -47.47 11.34
C ARG A 787 -38.25 -47.20 10.49
N THR A 788 -38.47 -46.68 9.29
CA THR A 788 -37.41 -46.10 8.45
C THR A 788 -37.84 -44.70 8.06
N GLU A 789 -36.97 -43.71 8.26
CA GLU A 789 -37.32 -42.30 8.05
C GLU A 789 -36.13 -41.54 7.46
N LEU A 790 -36.42 -40.67 6.51
CA LEU A 790 -35.49 -39.75 5.89
C LEU A 790 -35.97 -38.32 6.16
N GLN A 791 -35.08 -37.48 6.69
CA GLN A 791 -35.32 -36.08 6.98
C GLN A 791 -34.37 -35.21 6.13
N LEU A 792 -34.94 -34.41 5.24
CA LEU A 792 -34.25 -33.41 4.42
C LEU A 792 -34.40 -32.04 5.09
N SER A 793 -33.31 -31.34 5.38
CA SER A 793 -33.36 -29.97 5.87
C SER A 793 -33.52 -28.98 4.72
N LEU A 794 -34.44 -28.03 4.87
CA LEU A 794 -34.55 -26.86 4.00
C LEU A 794 -33.73 -25.67 4.51
N THR A 795 -33.11 -25.82 5.70
CA THR A 795 -32.38 -24.76 6.41
C THR A 795 -30.88 -25.00 6.55
N GLY A 796 -30.33 -25.98 5.84
CA GLY A 796 -28.88 -26.22 5.75
C GLY A 796 -28.31 -27.23 6.77
N GLU A 797 -29.13 -27.92 7.55
CA GLU A 797 -28.67 -29.03 8.40
C GLU A 797 -28.41 -30.30 7.54
N PRO A 798 -27.49 -31.21 7.96
CA PRO A 798 -27.24 -32.47 7.27
C PRO A 798 -28.50 -33.33 7.13
N THR A 799 -28.75 -33.86 5.93
CA THR A 799 -29.82 -34.84 5.68
C THR A 799 -29.62 -36.06 6.57
N ARG A 800 -30.69 -36.51 7.23
CA ARG A 800 -30.68 -37.57 8.24
C ARG A 800 -31.51 -38.77 7.81
N LEU A 801 -30.94 -39.97 7.91
CA LEU A 801 -31.59 -41.26 7.70
C LEU A 801 -31.64 -42.01 9.03
N ARG A 802 -32.83 -42.42 9.46
CA ARG A 802 -33.08 -43.16 10.70
C ARG A 802 -33.73 -44.51 10.42
N PHE A 803 -33.26 -45.54 11.09
CA PHE A 803 -33.86 -46.87 11.14
C PHE A 803 -34.07 -47.28 12.60
N ALA A 804 -35.23 -47.85 12.94
CA ALA A 804 -35.50 -48.34 14.29
C ALA A 804 -36.36 -49.61 14.30
N VAL A 805 -35.93 -50.59 15.09
CA VAL A 805 -36.70 -51.76 15.53
C VAL A 805 -37.21 -51.48 16.94
N SER A 806 -38.41 -50.93 17.01
CA SER A 806 -39.00 -50.32 18.20
C SER A 806 -38.15 -49.15 18.72
N GLU A 807 -38.74 -48.26 19.49
CA GLU A 807 -38.02 -47.10 20.02
C GLU A 807 -37.83 -47.25 21.52
N ARG A 808 -36.84 -46.56 22.10
CA ARG A 808 -36.61 -46.57 23.56
C ARG A 808 -37.90 -46.31 24.36
N ALA A 809 -38.71 -45.36 23.89
CA ALA A 809 -39.95 -44.97 24.55
C ALA A 809 -41.04 -46.06 24.48
N ARG A 810 -40.93 -47.01 23.55
CA ARG A 810 -41.86 -48.12 23.32
C ARG A 810 -41.08 -49.36 22.83
N PRO A 811 -40.39 -50.08 23.73
CA PRO A 811 -39.64 -51.28 23.37
C PRO A 811 -40.59 -52.43 22.99
N PHE A 812 -40.08 -53.39 22.19
CA PHE A 812 -40.78 -54.65 21.99
C PHE A 812 -40.68 -55.49 23.26
N LEU A 813 -41.70 -56.33 23.52
CA LEU A 813 -41.77 -57.19 24.70
C LEU A 813 -41.83 -58.65 24.27
N LEU A 814 -40.99 -59.49 24.87
CA LEU A 814 -40.89 -60.92 24.61
C LEU A 814 -41.12 -61.69 25.92
N THR A 815 -42.03 -62.67 25.92
CA THR A 815 -42.31 -63.51 27.09
C THR A 815 -42.42 -64.97 26.69
N VAL A 816 -41.73 -65.86 27.41
CA VAL A 816 -41.78 -67.31 27.27
C VAL A 816 -41.99 -67.95 28.65
N SER A 817 -43.22 -68.39 28.94
CA SER A 817 -43.64 -68.90 30.25
C SER A 817 -43.39 -67.85 31.34
N LEU A 818 -42.57 -68.18 32.35
CA LEU A 818 -42.15 -67.28 33.44
C LEU A 818 -40.94 -66.39 33.08
N PHE A 819 -40.31 -66.60 31.92
CA PHE A 819 -39.18 -65.80 31.46
C PHE A 819 -39.68 -64.65 30.56
N GLY A 820 -39.45 -63.41 30.96
CA GLY A 820 -39.87 -62.20 30.25
C GLY A 820 -38.69 -61.30 29.92
N GLY A 821 -38.86 -60.43 28.92
CA GLY A 821 -37.83 -59.50 28.47
C GLY A 821 -38.36 -58.54 27.42
N GLY A 822 -37.46 -57.75 26.84
CA GLY A 822 -37.80 -56.73 25.86
C GLY A 822 -36.57 -56.04 25.29
N GLY A 823 -36.79 -55.12 24.36
CA GLY A 823 -35.68 -54.37 23.80
C GLY A 823 -36.07 -53.40 22.70
N PHE A 824 -35.06 -52.72 22.19
CA PHE A 824 -35.16 -51.88 21.01
C PHE A 824 -33.79 -51.73 20.35
N LEU A 825 -33.77 -51.33 19.09
CA LEU A 825 -32.54 -50.99 18.37
C LEU A 825 -32.82 -49.82 17.42
N ALA A 826 -32.05 -48.74 17.50
CA ALA A 826 -32.15 -47.61 16.60
C ALA A 826 -30.78 -47.16 16.06
N LEU A 827 -30.78 -46.73 14.80
CA LEU A 827 -29.64 -46.23 14.04
C LEU A 827 -30.02 -44.90 13.40
N ALA A 828 -29.15 -43.90 13.48
CA ALA A 828 -29.26 -42.64 12.74
C ALA A 828 -27.93 -42.33 12.04
N LEU A 829 -28.03 -42.04 10.74
CA LEU A 829 -26.95 -41.66 9.85
C LEU A 829 -27.25 -40.28 9.29
N THR A 830 -26.22 -39.46 9.11
CA THR A 830 -26.33 -38.17 8.41
C THR A 830 -25.37 -38.13 7.23
N THR A 831 -25.53 -37.14 6.34
CA THR A 831 -24.53 -36.86 5.30
C THR A 831 -23.15 -36.47 5.86
N ALA A 832 -23.04 -36.15 7.15
CA ALA A 832 -21.79 -35.90 7.86
C ALA A 832 -21.22 -37.16 8.57
N GLY A 833 -21.86 -38.32 8.42
CA GLY A 833 -21.47 -39.60 9.00
C GLY A 833 -22.45 -40.14 10.05
N LEU A 834 -22.01 -41.14 10.82
CA LEU A 834 -22.80 -41.77 11.87
C LEU A 834 -23.16 -40.77 12.98
N GLU A 835 -24.44 -40.67 13.30
CA GLU A 835 -24.97 -39.79 14.36
C GLU A 835 -25.20 -40.59 15.65
N LEU A 836 -25.92 -41.72 15.55
CA LEU A 836 -26.33 -42.52 16.70
C LEU A 836 -26.49 -44.01 16.35
N ILE A 837 -26.00 -44.89 17.22
CA ILE A 837 -26.47 -46.28 17.35
C ILE A 837 -26.89 -46.44 18.81
N GLU A 838 -28.11 -46.91 19.06
CA GLU A 838 -28.55 -47.22 20.42
C GLU A 838 -29.36 -48.51 20.44
N GLY A 839 -29.18 -49.32 21.47
CA GLY A 839 -29.96 -50.53 21.65
C GLY A 839 -30.02 -51.00 23.08
N SER A 840 -31.09 -51.70 23.43
CA SER A 840 -31.22 -52.37 24.72
C SER A 840 -31.85 -53.75 24.54
N LEU A 841 -31.37 -54.70 25.33
CA LEU A 841 -31.95 -56.02 25.48
C LEU A 841 -32.02 -56.35 26.97
N GLU A 842 -33.21 -56.69 27.44
CA GLU A 842 -33.47 -57.14 28.81
C GLU A 842 -34.10 -58.53 28.81
N PHE A 843 -33.74 -59.33 29.81
CA PHE A 843 -34.21 -60.69 30.03
C PHE A 843 -34.33 -60.95 31.53
N GLY A 844 -35.28 -61.79 31.93
CA GLY A 844 -35.46 -62.12 33.32
C GLY A 844 -36.63 -63.04 33.57
N ALA A 845 -37.03 -63.16 34.84
CA ALA A 845 -38.11 -64.02 35.27
C ALA A 845 -39.01 -63.31 36.27
N SER A 846 -40.31 -63.59 36.21
CA SER A 846 -41.28 -63.09 37.17
C SER A 846 -42.22 -64.21 37.62
N ALA A 847 -42.48 -64.28 38.92
CA ALA A 847 -43.40 -65.23 39.53
C ALA A 847 -44.31 -64.49 40.52
N ALA A 848 -45.60 -64.78 40.47
CA ALA A 848 -46.59 -64.23 41.39
C ALA A 848 -47.43 -65.37 41.97
N ILE A 849 -47.76 -65.24 43.26
CA ILE A 849 -48.60 -66.19 43.98
C ILE A 849 -49.67 -65.43 44.77
N ASP A 850 -50.90 -65.91 44.72
CA ASP A 850 -52.03 -65.35 45.45
C ASP A 850 -52.76 -66.46 46.20
N LEU A 851 -52.79 -66.36 47.53
CA LEU A 851 -53.39 -67.33 48.44
C LEU A 851 -54.66 -66.78 49.12
N GLY A 852 -55.21 -65.67 48.63
CA GLY A 852 -56.44 -65.03 49.10
C GLY A 852 -56.30 -64.19 50.39
N VAL A 853 -55.58 -64.69 51.40
CA VAL A 853 -55.25 -63.91 52.61
C VAL A 853 -53.89 -63.20 52.51
N ALA A 854 -53.04 -63.64 51.58
CA ALA A 854 -51.78 -62.99 51.24
C ALA A 854 -51.46 -63.20 49.75
N SER A 855 -50.98 -62.15 49.10
CA SER A 855 -50.48 -62.19 47.72
C SER A 855 -49.07 -61.61 47.66
N GLY A 856 -48.27 -62.07 46.72
CA GLY A 856 -46.95 -61.50 46.49
C GLY A 856 -46.39 -61.87 45.13
N ALA A 857 -45.58 -60.97 44.59
CA ALA A 857 -44.92 -61.13 43.31
C ALA A 857 -43.43 -60.81 43.45
N VAL A 858 -42.60 -61.55 42.73
CA VAL A 858 -41.18 -61.28 42.60
C VAL A 858 -40.81 -61.29 41.12
N SER A 859 -40.03 -60.31 40.69
CA SER A 859 -39.40 -60.28 39.38
C SER A 859 -37.91 -59.95 39.48
N VAL A 860 -37.14 -60.57 38.58
CA VAL A 860 -35.72 -60.34 38.40
C VAL A 860 -35.46 -60.12 36.93
N LEU A 861 -35.08 -58.90 36.54
CA LEU A 861 -34.79 -58.50 35.17
C LEU A 861 -33.35 -58.01 35.07
N ALA A 862 -32.56 -58.57 34.17
CA ALA A 862 -31.21 -58.13 33.86
C ALA A 862 -31.15 -57.68 32.40
N GLY A 863 -30.35 -56.68 32.10
CA GLY A 863 -30.25 -56.18 30.73
C GLY A 863 -28.95 -55.46 30.45
N ILE A 864 -28.70 -55.30 29.16
CA ILE A 864 -27.63 -54.46 28.64
C ILE A 864 -28.23 -53.35 27.80
N TYR A 865 -27.66 -52.16 27.94
CA TYR A 865 -27.92 -51.01 27.09
C TYR A 865 -26.60 -50.54 26.51
N PHE A 866 -26.57 -50.25 25.22
CA PHE A 866 -25.39 -49.70 24.57
C PHE A 866 -25.77 -48.52 23.68
N ALA A 867 -24.86 -47.56 23.60
CA ALA A 867 -25.00 -46.37 22.78
C ALA A 867 -23.66 -45.98 22.16
N LEU A 868 -23.69 -45.56 20.91
CA LEU A 868 -22.56 -44.99 20.19
C LEU A 868 -23.01 -43.65 19.58
N THR A 869 -22.45 -42.53 20.03
CA THR A 869 -22.84 -41.18 19.60
C THR A 869 -21.61 -40.37 19.19
N LYS A 870 -21.68 -39.63 18.08
CA LYS A 870 -20.57 -38.76 17.63
C LYS A 870 -20.52 -37.47 18.45
N LEU A 871 -19.33 -37.04 18.87
CA LEU A 871 -19.15 -35.79 19.62
C LEU A 871 -19.19 -34.55 18.70
N PRO A 872 -19.80 -33.42 19.12
CA PRO A 872 -19.76 -32.17 18.38
C PRO A 872 -18.37 -31.50 18.48
N ALA A 873 -17.98 -30.76 17.44
CA ALA A 873 -16.70 -30.05 17.37
C ALA A 873 -16.53 -29.03 18.52
N PRO A 874 -15.31 -28.84 19.08
CA PRO A 874 -14.00 -29.19 18.52
C PRO A 874 -13.48 -30.60 18.86
N ALA A 875 -14.21 -31.41 19.64
CA ALA A 875 -13.77 -32.76 19.99
C ALA A 875 -14.08 -33.75 18.85
N THR A 876 -13.04 -34.30 18.21
CA THR A 876 -13.18 -35.38 17.21
C THR A 876 -13.11 -36.75 17.89
N GLY A 877 -14.23 -37.47 17.91
CA GLY A 877 -14.29 -38.83 18.47
C GLY A 877 -15.72 -39.37 18.53
N THR A 878 -15.84 -40.66 18.90
CA THR A 878 -17.13 -41.32 19.11
C THR A 878 -17.26 -41.67 20.58
N ARG A 879 -18.33 -41.22 21.23
CA ARG A 879 -18.63 -41.57 22.62
C ARG A 879 -19.35 -42.91 22.66
N THR A 880 -18.76 -43.88 23.34
CA THR A 880 -19.37 -45.18 23.60
C THR A 880 -19.87 -45.23 25.04
N ALA A 881 -21.12 -45.66 25.22
CA ALA A 881 -21.71 -45.98 26.52
C ALA A 881 -22.16 -47.44 26.52
N LEU A 882 -21.81 -48.17 27.57
CA LEU A 882 -22.27 -49.53 27.81
C LEU A 882 -22.72 -49.65 29.25
N ASP A 883 -24.01 -49.92 29.44
CA ASP A 883 -24.64 -50.03 30.74
C ASP A 883 -25.14 -51.47 30.92
N GLY A 884 -24.67 -52.15 31.97
CA GLY A 884 -25.27 -53.38 32.46
C GLY A 884 -26.17 -53.07 33.64
N PHE A 885 -27.40 -53.56 33.66
CA PHE A 885 -28.30 -53.34 34.78
C PHE A 885 -28.98 -54.63 35.26
N LEU A 886 -29.30 -54.66 36.56
CA LEU A 886 -30.09 -55.68 37.23
C LEU A 886 -31.19 -54.98 38.04
N ARG A 887 -32.41 -55.48 37.92
CA ARG A 887 -33.61 -55.04 38.62
C ARG A 887 -34.20 -56.24 39.35
N LEU A 888 -34.39 -56.10 40.65
CA LEU A 888 -35.13 -57.05 41.47
C LEU A 888 -36.31 -56.28 42.05
N HIS A 889 -37.52 -56.76 41.82
CA HIS A 889 -38.72 -56.21 42.42
C HIS A 889 -39.43 -57.31 43.18
N GLY A 890 -39.85 -57.04 44.41
CA GLY A 890 -40.59 -57.97 45.23
C GLY A 890 -41.67 -57.23 46.02
N GLU A 891 -42.92 -57.63 45.86
CA GLU A 891 -44.04 -57.09 46.61
C GLU A 891 -44.79 -58.19 47.35
N MET A 892 -45.32 -57.86 48.52
CA MET A 892 -46.16 -58.74 49.32
C MET A 892 -47.25 -57.91 50.01
N SER A 893 -48.48 -58.39 49.95
CA SER A 893 -49.63 -57.81 50.64
C SER A 893 -50.37 -58.89 51.45
N VAL A 894 -50.68 -58.59 52.72
CA VAL A 894 -51.43 -59.47 53.63
C VAL A 894 -52.72 -58.77 54.04
N LEU A 895 -53.86 -59.40 53.73
CA LEU A 895 -55.24 -58.92 54.00
C LEU A 895 -55.57 -57.51 53.47
N GLY A 896 -54.72 -56.93 52.61
CA GLY A 896 -54.80 -55.52 52.18
C GLY A 896 -54.50 -54.51 53.30
N LEU A 897 -54.09 -54.98 54.49
CA LEU A 897 -53.82 -54.15 55.67
C LEU A 897 -52.32 -53.88 55.86
N ILE A 898 -51.45 -54.75 55.36
CA ILE A 898 -49.99 -54.58 55.42
C ILE A 898 -49.43 -54.89 54.04
N SER A 899 -48.65 -53.97 53.46
CA SER A 899 -47.89 -54.20 52.23
C SER A 899 -46.42 -53.83 52.38
N LEU A 900 -45.58 -54.63 51.73
CA LEU A 900 -44.13 -54.43 51.62
C LEU A 900 -43.78 -54.46 50.13
N SER A 901 -43.14 -53.40 49.64
CA SER A 901 -42.51 -53.39 48.32
C SER A 901 -41.01 -53.20 48.47
N LEU A 902 -40.24 -53.96 47.70
CA LEU A 902 -38.80 -53.88 47.60
C LEU A 902 -38.40 -53.75 46.15
N ASP A 903 -37.72 -52.65 45.83
CA ASP A 903 -37.17 -52.35 44.52
C ASP A 903 -35.66 -52.19 44.63
N PHE A 904 -34.92 -53.13 44.05
CA PHE A 904 -33.47 -53.06 43.93
C PHE A 904 -33.08 -52.82 42.48
N HIS A 905 -32.31 -51.75 42.24
CA HIS A 905 -31.75 -51.44 40.94
C HIS A 905 -30.23 -51.27 41.03
N LEU A 906 -29.50 -52.17 40.38
CA LEU A 906 -28.06 -52.06 40.18
C LEU A 906 -27.79 -51.71 38.72
N ALA A 907 -27.02 -50.64 38.48
CA ALA A 907 -26.52 -50.27 37.17
C ALA A 907 -25.01 -50.13 37.22
N ILE A 908 -24.32 -50.72 36.25
CA ILE A 908 -22.88 -50.60 36.02
C ILE A 908 -22.72 -49.90 34.68
N GLU A 909 -22.18 -48.70 34.71
CA GLU A 909 -22.00 -47.84 33.55
C GLU A 909 -20.51 -47.76 33.19
N TYR A 910 -20.19 -48.06 31.94
CA TYR A 910 -18.91 -47.80 31.31
C TYR A 910 -19.04 -46.59 30.37
N ARG A 911 -18.27 -45.53 30.64
CA ARG A 911 -18.20 -44.34 29.79
C ARG A 911 -16.76 -44.05 29.36
N ASP A 912 -16.58 -43.88 28.05
CA ASP A 912 -15.40 -43.27 27.46
C ASP A 912 -15.59 -41.75 27.35
N HIS A 913 -14.64 -40.97 27.88
CA HIS A 913 -14.67 -39.52 27.88
C HIS A 913 -14.05 -38.89 26.62
N GLY A 914 -13.50 -39.69 25.70
CA GLY A 914 -12.98 -39.24 24.42
C GLY A 914 -11.57 -38.64 24.46
N ASP A 915 -10.91 -38.68 25.62
CA ASP A 915 -9.54 -38.22 25.88
C ASP A 915 -8.57 -39.36 26.25
N GLY A 916 -9.03 -40.63 26.11
CA GLY A 916 -8.28 -41.83 26.50
C GLY A 916 -8.47 -42.24 27.97
N THR A 917 -9.27 -41.50 28.75
CA THR A 917 -9.63 -41.89 30.12
C THR A 917 -10.96 -42.66 30.16
N TYR A 918 -10.94 -43.82 30.82
CA TYR A 918 -12.11 -44.67 31.00
C TYR A 918 -12.58 -44.62 32.46
N LYS A 919 -13.89 -44.55 32.66
CA LYS A 919 -14.50 -44.57 33.99
C LYS A 919 -15.59 -45.62 34.06
N VAL A 920 -15.44 -46.55 35.01
CA VAL A 920 -16.49 -47.51 35.35
C VAL A 920 -17.13 -47.04 36.66
N SER A 921 -18.44 -46.82 36.65
CA SER A 921 -19.21 -46.47 37.84
C SER A 921 -20.34 -47.46 38.04
N GLY A 922 -20.37 -48.10 39.21
CA GLY A 922 -21.50 -48.92 39.65
C GLY A 922 -22.34 -48.15 40.65
N ARG A 923 -23.66 -48.09 40.43
CA ARG A 923 -24.63 -47.53 41.37
C ARG A 923 -25.70 -48.57 41.67
N ALA A 924 -25.87 -48.87 42.95
CA ALA A 924 -26.93 -49.74 43.47
C ALA A 924 -27.89 -48.90 44.30
N THR A 925 -29.18 -48.98 44.01
CA THR A 925 -30.24 -48.27 44.73
C THR A 925 -31.23 -49.30 45.22
N LEU A 926 -31.48 -49.32 46.53
CA LEU A 926 -32.50 -50.15 47.16
C LEU A 926 -33.57 -49.23 47.73
N HIS A 927 -34.79 -49.35 47.24
CA HIS A 927 -35.96 -48.66 47.75
C HIS A 927 -36.86 -49.70 48.44
N VAL A 928 -37.13 -49.50 49.73
CA VAL A 928 -38.03 -50.35 50.50
C VAL A 928 -39.18 -49.49 51.00
N GLU A 929 -40.40 -49.89 50.69
CA GLU A 929 -41.61 -49.24 51.15
C GLU A 929 -42.44 -50.20 51.99
N VAL A 930 -42.81 -49.76 53.19
CA VAL A 930 -43.69 -50.51 54.11
C VAL A 930 -44.92 -49.68 54.38
N SER A 931 -46.09 -50.25 54.08
CA SER A 931 -47.37 -49.65 54.40
C SER A 931 -48.14 -50.51 55.40
N VAL A 932 -48.70 -49.88 56.44
CA VAL A 932 -49.59 -50.50 57.42
C VAL A 932 -50.86 -49.63 57.53
N PHE A 933 -51.98 -50.20 57.10
CA PHE A 933 -53.30 -49.60 57.01
C PHE A 933 -53.34 -48.36 56.09
N MET A 934 -53.39 -47.15 56.65
CA MET A 934 -53.42 -45.88 55.89
C MET A 934 -52.08 -45.11 55.94
N PHE A 935 -51.06 -45.67 56.58
CA PHE A 935 -49.75 -45.02 56.76
C PHE A 935 -48.67 -45.78 55.99
N SER A 936 -47.88 -45.08 55.18
CA SER A 936 -46.73 -45.63 54.47
C SER A 936 -45.44 -44.90 54.84
N THR A 937 -44.33 -45.62 54.86
CA THR A 937 -42.98 -45.06 54.98
C THR A 937 -42.05 -45.77 54.00
N SER A 938 -41.18 -45.02 53.35
CA SER A 938 -40.17 -45.57 52.45
C SER A 938 -38.77 -45.12 52.83
N VAL A 939 -37.79 -45.98 52.57
CA VAL A 939 -36.37 -45.72 52.75
C VAL A 939 -35.64 -46.07 51.47
N GLU A 940 -34.88 -45.10 50.95
CA GLU A 940 -34.01 -45.29 49.79
C GLU A 940 -32.55 -45.28 50.25
N VAL A 941 -31.82 -46.35 49.92
CA VAL A 941 -30.38 -46.44 50.15
C VAL A 941 -29.68 -46.55 48.82
N THR A 942 -28.85 -45.56 48.50
CA THR A 942 -27.97 -45.58 47.33
C THR A 942 -26.53 -45.86 47.77
N CYS A 943 -25.87 -46.80 47.09
CA CYS A 943 -24.44 -47.00 47.15
C CYS A 943 -23.84 -46.76 45.75
N GLU A 944 -22.80 -45.92 45.67
CA GLU A 944 -22.07 -45.67 44.43
C GLU A 944 -20.60 -46.03 44.63
N ARG A 945 -20.03 -46.78 43.69
CA ARG A 945 -18.59 -47.08 43.65
C ARG A 945 -18.04 -46.77 42.26
N ARG A 946 -16.96 -46.00 42.23
CA ARG A 946 -16.27 -45.59 41.00
C ARG A 946 -14.91 -46.27 40.95
N PHE A 947 -14.53 -46.79 39.79
CA PHE A 947 -13.20 -47.29 39.48
C PHE A 947 -12.61 -46.39 38.39
N GLY A 948 -11.47 -45.78 38.66
CA GLY A 948 -10.72 -44.97 37.70
C GLY A 948 -9.23 -45.27 37.82
N GLY A 949 -8.57 -45.55 36.70
CA GLY A 949 -7.11 -45.57 36.61
C GLY A 949 -6.60 -44.19 36.25
N THR A 950 -5.65 -43.66 37.02
CA THR A 950 -4.88 -42.46 36.66
C THR A 950 -3.41 -42.84 36.50
N ALA A 951 -2.80 -42.41 35.41
CA ALA A 951 -1.45 -42.77 34.98
C ALA A 951 -0.31 -42.11 35.79
N ASN A 952 -0.47 -41.83 37.08
CA ASN A 952 0.51 -41.13 37.92
C ASN A 952 0.69 -41.71 39.34
N ASP A 953 0.27 -42.94 39.62
CA ASP A 953 0.61 -43.59 40.90
C ASP A 953 2.01 -44.24 40.79
N PRO A 954 2.94 -43.98 41.74
CA PRO A 954 4.31 -44.48 41.67
C PRO A 954 4.36 -46.01 41.76
N GLY A 955 5.16 -46.63 40.89
CA GLY A 955 5.36 -48.07 40.86
C GLY A 955 6.16 -48.57 42.06
N PHE A 956 6.10 -49.86 42.33
CA PHE A 956 6.89 -50.53 43.38
C PHE A 956 8.40 -50.26 43.24
N THR A 957 8.89 -50.14 41.99
CA THR A 957 10.27 -49.79 41.64
C THR A 957 10.64 -48.33 41.89
N ASP A 958 9.65 -47.45 42.07
CA ASP A 958 9.86 -46.03 42.37
C ASP A 958 9.89 -45.77 43.89
N GLN A 959 9.54 -46.78 44.70
CA GLN A 959 9.41 -46.69 46.16
C GLN A 959 10.49 -47.47 46.92
N ILE A 960 11.15 -48.44 46.30
CA ILE A 960 12.23 -49.26 46.87
C ILE A 960 13.40 -49.30 45.90
N GLY A 961 14.58 -48.87 46.33
CA GLY A 961 15.82 -48.97 45.56
C GLY A 961 16.36 -50.41 45.55
N PRO A 962 17.20 -50.78 44.57
CA PRO A 962 17.79 -52.13 44.51
C PRO A 962 18.53 -52.54 45.78
N ALA A 963 19.21 -51.60 46.45
CA ALA A 963 19.91 -51.86 47.71
C ALA A 963 18.95 -52.12 48.89
N ASP A 964 17.82 -51.40 48.96
CA ASP A 964 16.80 -51.62 50.00
C ASP A 964 16.04 -52.94 49.77
N TRP A 965 15.95 -53.37 48.51
CA TRP A 965 15.39 -54.68 48.13
C TRP A 965 16.33 -55.83 48.49
N ASP A 966 17.63 -55.68 48.27
CA ASP A 966 18.64 -56.67 48.66
C ASP A 966 18.72 -56.82 50.19
N GLU A 967 18.67 -55.70 50.94
CA GLU A 967 18.62 -55.71 52.42
C GLU A 967 17.32 -56.34 52.96
N TYR A 968 16.18 -56.09 52.29
CA TYR A 968 14.92 -56.77 52.59
C TYR A 968 15.01 -58.27 52.31
N CYS A 969 15.62 -58.70 51.20
CA CYS A 969 15.78 -60.12 50.86
C CYS A 969 16.72 -60.85 51.83
N ASP A 970 17.83 -60.22 52.23
CA ASP A 970 18.79 -60.77 53.19
C ASP A 970 18.21 -60.92 54.61
N ALA A 971 17.25 -60.06 55.00
CA ALA A 971 16.54 -60.17 56.28
C ALA A 971 15.61 -61.41 56.38
N PHE A 972 15.29 -62.06 55.25
CA PHE A 972 14.50 -63.30 55.20
C PHE A 972 15.31 -64.53 54.75
N ALA A 973 16.63 -64.41 54.57
CA ALA A 973 17.50 -65.56 54.37
C ALA A 973 17.59 -66.41 55.67
N PRO A 974 17.52 -67.76 55.61
CA PRO A 974 17.72 -68.59 56.79
C PRO A 974 19.14 -68.39 57.33
N LEU A 975 19.28 -68.19 58.64
CA LEU A 975 20.57 -68.31 59.32
C LEU A 975 21.20 -69.66 59.00
N VAL A 976 22.36 -69.62 58.34
CA VAL A 976 23.39 -70.66 58.36
C VAL A 976 24.71 -70.01 58.70
#